data_AF-A0A959WWE4-F1
#
_entry.id   AF-A0A959WWE4-F1
#
_cell.length_a   1.000
_cell.length_b   1.000
_cell.length_c   1.000
_cell.angle_alpha   90.00
_cell.angle_beta   90.00
_cell.angle_gamma   90.00
#
_symmetry.space_group_name_H-M   'P 1'
#
loop_
_entity.id
_entity.type
_entity.pdbx_description
1 polymer ?
#
loop_
_entity_poly.entity_id
_entity_poly.type
_entity_poly.pdbx_seq_one_letter_code
_entity_poly.pdbx_strand_id
1 'polypeptide(L)'
;MTDAPTPGGYEPRHLVVVGAVAGPGRVLCQHLFSHMPWERVVLIDQPQARAVLEATDWPFAVTPDLAVIDGGVVVPLRGSADVARPGTAVCLAVPHHTLGDVARALAALLGDDAVVFDTASLKTSSSAVLGPILGTRFAFGIRPLFDALARSLDGQTVVLTHRGDPTPAQEWFARAVEALGGVVKATTPQAHDRSMEQVQTLTQQALIAFADAAMHSELDLEADLWEMRTPSFETLLGLAVRTMSEAQQPSVAVRQADPAAVQANLGLRGALTRLEQAVRTGDSDAIGDHIAGLRDELSGSLFETIHQTGAAVVSATQAKRAELSRHRREHTHVGIVTADKPDDLRVGRIVSLSPTDVTLDETLVGSRGHAVLLEGEGLRNARALGVGGKVRRTRFGMGRIDVLAGPELDARLDRWLAHIRRDVRFLVPESVSGAGVLHVLRGVPRVRAPRVVSEVVRTGQRAVVVRLEIRGDADVDAAVEDLRQRVSDAYAWPLGMSLPRRDAAPGPVAYLGPAGTFSETAARHCAATLGLLDPPLIPMGSFEDVLEAAHAGHMGVLPICSSASGLVERAAEALLVHGEGLAAGGVADVAVRFDAYVPEGVHLEDLRGAQVLSHPQALRQCTRFIARWRLRPVETMSTAEAGRRVAGGGAPAVVLAGAGLGDSLGLHVAEREVDDLSGSLTRFLVIARQGEFGRLSGGSDPTLRFLWLARSTHALGNVLAGPGPSFDEIITGPSGLVLLVTSRASDPEPVAGRVGLGRLPWTPRTPLVRLEA
;
A
#
# COMPACT_ATOMS: atom_id res chain seq x y z
N MET A 1 25.56 6.47 -13.14
CA MET A 1 26.74 6.25 -14.00
C MET A 1 26.91 7.49 -14.84
N THR A 2 28.14 7.98 -14.85
CA THR A 2 28.65 9.20 -15.49
C THR A 2 28.48 9.20 -17.02
N ASP A 3 28.34 10.42 -17.55
CA ASP A 3 28.18 10.79 -18.95
C ASP A 3 29.14 10.11 -19.93
N ALA A 4 28.58 9.70 -21.07
CA ALA A 4 29.27 9.77 -22.35
C ALA A 4 28.47 10.74 -23.23
N PRO A 5 28.99 11.93 -23.58
CA PRO A 5 28.31 12.83 -24.49
C PRO A 5 28.21 12.20 -25.87
N THR A 6 26.98 12.09 -26.39
CA THR A 6 26.74 11.61 -27.76
C THR A 6 27.25 12.68 -28.75
N PRO A 7 28.00 12.34 -29.81
CA PRO A 7 28.58 13.36 -30.68
C PRO A 7 27.49 14.00 -31.56
N GLY A 8 27.35 15.34 -31.50
CA GLY A 8 26.73 16.14 -32.56
C GLY A 8 25.22 16.44 -32.48
N GLY A 9 24.57 16.29 -31.33
CA GLY A 9 23.14 16.62 -31.17
C GLY A 9 22.86 18.11 -30.86
N TYR A 10 21.80 18.67 -31.43
CA TYR A 10 21.25 19.96 -30.99
C TYR A 10 20.55 19.80 -29.63
N GLU A 11 20.95 20.57 -28.62
CA GLU A 11 20.31 20.63 -27.30
C GLU A 11 20.19 22.10 -26.84
N PRO A 12 18.97 22.68 -26.86
CA PRO A 12 18.77 24.05 -26.43
C PRO A 12 18.85 24.18 -24.91
N ARG A 13 19.44 25.28 -24.44
CA ARG A 13 19.58 25.60 -22.99
C ARG A 13 18.57 26.64 -22.52
N HIS A 14 17.98 27.38 -23.45
CA HIS A 14 17.04 28.45 -23.16
C HIS A 14 15.74 28.23 -23.93
N LEU A 15 14.62 28.51 -23.27
CA LEU A 15 13.28 28.38 -23.84
C LEU A 15 12.55 29.72 -23.85
N VAL A 16 11.92 30.04 -24.97
CA VAL A 16 10.94 31.11 -25.09
C VAL A 16 9.62 30.51 -25.55
N VAL A 17 8.53 30.76 -24.82
CA VAL A 17 7.18 30.35 -25.23
C VAL A 17 6.32 31.59 -25.40
N VAL A 18 5.80 31.79 -26.61
CA VAL A 18 4.86 32.88 -26.90
C VAL A 18 3.44 32.33 -27.05
N GLY A 19 2.49 32.89 -26.31
CA GLY A 19 1.16 32.30 -26.12
C GLY A 19 1.15 31.23 -25.01
N ALA A 20 1.86 31.49 -23.91
CA ALA A 20 2.06 30.53 -22.84
C ALA A 20 0.80 30.27 -21.98
N VAL A 21 -0.14 31.22 -21.90
CA VAL A 21 -1.23 31.18 -20.92
C VAL A 21 -2.32 30.17 -21.25
N ALA A 22 -2.59 29.94 -22.54
CA ALA A 22 -3.70 29.11 -23.00
C ALA A 22 -3.32 28.15 -24.14
N GLY A 23 -4.24 27.22 -24.45
CA GLY A 23 -4.12 26.35 -25.61
C GLY A 23 -2.86 25.48 -25.62
N PRO A 24 -2.27 25.21 -26.81
CA PRO A 24 -1.08 24.37 -26.92
C PRO A 24 0.13 24.88 -26.13
N GLY A 25 0.32 26.20 -26.02
CA GLY A 25 1.45 26.78 -25.30
C GLY A 25 1.42 26.42 -23.81
N ARG A 26 0.24 26.55 -23.18
CA ARG A 26 0.02 26.17 -21.78
C ARG A 26 0.30 24.69 -21.55
N VAL A 27 -0.25 23.83 -22.41
CA VAL A 27 -0.12 22.37 -22.32
C VAL A 27 1.34 21.94 -22.45
N LEU A 28 2.06 22.48 -23.43
CA LEU A 28 3.47 22.16 -23.62
C LEU A 28 4.33 22.67 -22.45
N CYS A 29 4.01 23.85 -21.88
CA CYS A 29 4.69 24.32 -20.67
C CYS A 29 4.47 23.38 -19.48
N GLN A 30 3.26 22.85 -19.32
CA GLN A 30 2.91 22.00 -18.17
C GLN A 30 3.44 20.57 -18.28
N HIS A 31 3.43 19.99 -19.49
CA HIS A 31 3.62 18.55 -19.68
C HIS A 31 4.83 18.16 -20.51
N LEU A 32 5.49 19.11 -21.18
CA LEU A 32 6.70 18.84 -21.98
C LEU A 32 7.89 19.64 -21.46
N PHE A 33 7.80 20.97 -21.57
CA PHE A 33 8.92 21.85 -21.33
C PHE A 33 9.31 21.92 -19.84
N SER A 34 8.37 21.75 -18.92
CA SER A 34 8.63 21.66 -17.47
C SER A 34 9.60 20.55 -17.08
N HIS A 35 9.64 19.46 -17.86
CA HIS A 35 10.47 18.28 -17.58
C HIS A 35 11.86 18.34 -18.23
N MET A 36 12.18 19.42 -18.95
CA MET A 36 13.46 19.59 -19.61
C MET A 36 14.42 20.46 -18.77
N PRO A 37 15.74 20.22 -18.86
CA PRO A 37 16.74 20.92 -18.06
C PRO A 37 17.06 22.31 -18.64
N TRP A 38 16.16 23.27 -18.46
CA TRP A 38 16.37 24.65 -18.91
C TRP A 38 17.27 25.43 -17.96
N GLU A 39 18.27 26.13 -18.50
CA GLU A 39 19.00 27.16 -17.75
C GLU A 39 18.16 28.44 -17.58
N ARG A 40 17.24 28.69 -18.53
CA ARG A 40 16.36 29.87 -18.51
C ARG A 40 15.07 29.63 -19.30
N VAL A 41 13.97 30.17 -18.80
CA VAL A 41 12.65 30.13 -19.45
C VAL A 41 12.05 31.54 -19.49
N VAL A 42 11.59 31.97 -20.65
CA VAL A 42 10.84 33.22 -20.86
C VAL A 42 9.45 32.89 -21.36
N LEU A 43 8.42 33.32 -20.62
CA LEU A 43 7.02 33.13 -21.00
C LEU A 43 6.43 34.47 -21.42
N ILE A 44 5.89 34.49 -22.63
CA ILE A 44 5.41 35.69 -23.29
C ILE A 44 3.94 35.49 -23.70
N ASP A 45 3.10 36.49 -23.45
CA ASP A 45 1.71 36.47 -23.89
C ASP A 45 1.20 37.87 -24.29
N GLN A 46 -0.07 37.99 -24.67
CA GLN A 46 -0.69 39.28 -24.96
C GLN A 46 -0.94 40.08 -23.67
N PRO A 47 -1.05 41.43 -23.73
CA PRO A 47 -1.19 42.27 -22.54
C PRO A 47 -2.38 41.90 -21.65
N GLN A 48 -3.49 41.46 -22.24
CA GLN A 48 -4.71 41.04 -21.53
C GLN A 48 -4.48 39.80 -20.66
N ALA A 49 -3.48 38.97 -20.97
CA ALA A 49 -3.16 37.76 -20.24
C ALA A 49 -2.23 38.00 -19.03
N ARG A 50 -1.80 39.25 -18.79
CA ARG A 50 -0.87 39.62 -17.70
C ARG A 50 -1.25 39.03 -16.34
N ALA A 51 -2.49 39.24 -15.90
CA ALA A 51 -2.95 38.80 -14.60
C ALA A 51 -2.85 37.27 -14.44
N VAL A 52 -3.17 36.53 -15.51
CA VAL A 52 -3.10 35.07 -15.51
C VAL A 52 -1.65 34.59 -15.56
N LEU A 53 -0.79 35.25 -16.33
CA LEU A 53 0.62 34.94 -16.44
C LEU A 53 1.35 35.09 -15.09
N GLU A 54 1.07 36.18 -14.36
CA GLU A 54 1.64 36.48 -13.03
C GLU A 54 1.09 35.58 -11.92
N ALA A 55 -0.22 35.25 -11.97
CA ALA A 55 -0.88 34.43 -10.96
C ALA A 55 -0.69 32.91 -11.13
N THR A 56 -0.23 32.46 -12.31
CA THR A 56 0.00 31.04 -12.58
C THR A 56 1.26 30.56 -11.86
N ASP A 57 1.12 29.46 -11.11
CA ASP A 57 2.26 28.68 -10.62
C ASP A 57 2.80 27.79 -11.76
N TRP A 58 3.99 28.12 -12.26
CA TRP A 58 4.56 27.47 -13.44
C TRP A 58 5.49 26.33 -13.03
N PRO A 59 5.28 25.10 -13.55
CA PRO A 59 5.97 23.90 -13.07
C PRO A 59 7.39 23.73 -13.62
N PHE A 60 8.16 24.82 -13.77
CA PHE A 60 9.56 24.76 -14.21
C PHE A 60 10.52 24.67 -13.02
N ALA A 61 11.65 23.97 -13.20
CA ALA A 61 12.71 23.92 -12.19
C ALA A 61 13.38 25.29 -11.95
N VAL A 62 13.36 26.17 -12.95
CA VAL A 62 13.81 27.56 -12.86
C VAL A 62 12.61 28.49 -12.82
N THR A 63 12.69 29.59 -12.07
CA THR A 63 11.64 30.61 -12.07
C THR A 63 11.58 31.29 -13.45
N PRO A 64 10.45 31.24 -14.18
CA PRO A 64 10.37 31.85 -15.50
C PRO A 64 10.38 33.37 -15.44
N ASP A 65 11.10 33.98 -16.38
CA ASP A 65 10.92 35.38 -16.74
C ASP A 65 9.57 35.55 -17.45
N LEU A 66 8.86 36.63 -17.17
CA LEU A 66 7.54 36.91 -17.71
C LEU A 66 7.60 38.18 -18.55
N ALA A 67 7.00 38.16 -19.74
CA ALA A 67 6.88 39.32 -20.60
C ALA A 67 5.53 39.34 -21.33
N VAL A 68 5.20 40.48 -21.92
CA VAL A 68 4.07 40.62 -22.86
C VAL A 68 4.55 41.18 -24.19
N ILE A 69 3.85 40.85 -25.28
CA ILE A 69 4.05 41.50 -26.58
C ILE A 69 2.95 42.55 -26.77
N ASP A 70 3.33 43.82 -26.77
CA ASP A 70 2.44 44.95 -27.01
C ASP A 70 2.95 45.77 -28.19
N GLY A 71 2.10 46.00 -29.20
CA GLY A 71 2.47 46.75 -30.39
C GLY A 71 3.71 46.24 -31.14
N GLY A 72 4.02 44.94 -31.05
CA GLY A 72 5.21 44.34 -31.65
C GLY A 72 6.50 44.50 -30.83
N VAL A 73 6.41 44.94 -29.57
CA VAL A 73 7.53 45.08 -28.65
C VAL A 73 7.37 44.09 -27.49
N VAL A 74 8.46 43.39 -27.13
CA VAL A 74 8.49 42.52 -25.96
C VAL A 74 8.77 43.38 -24.71
N VAL A 75 7.80 43.45 -23.80
CA VAL A 75 7.87 44.24 -22.58
C VAL A 75 7.99 43.30 -21.36
N PRO A 76 9.04 43.41 -20.54
CA PRO A 76 9.20 42.57 -19.35
C PRO A 76 8.15 42.92 -18.27
N LEU A 77 7.62 41.88 -17.64
CA LEU A 77 6.78 41.97 -16.44
C LEU A 77 7.55 41.53 -15.18
N ARG A 78 8.31 40.45 -15.29
CA ARG A 78 9.13 39.89 -14.22
C ARG A 78 10.44 39.37 -14.78
N GLY A 79 11.54 39.78 -14.17
CA GLY A 79 12.87 39.40 -14.63
C GLY A 79 13.21 40.05 -15.97
N SER A 80 13.95 39.36 -16.83
CA SER A 80 14.44 39.94 -18.09
C SER A 80 13.65 39.43 -19.31
N ALA A 81 13.31 40.35 -20.23
CA ALA A 81 12.72 40.04 -21.54
C ALA A 81 13.77 39.71 -22.61
N ASP A 82 15.04 39.58 -22.23
CA ASP A 82 16.11 39.21 -23.16
C ASP A 82 15.90 37.79 -23.69
N VAL A 83 15.47 37.69 -24.95
CA VAL A 83 15.31 36.44 -25.71
C VAL A 83 16.53 36.13 -26.59
N ALA A 84 17.57 36.97 -26.56
CA ALA A 84 18.72 36.94 -27.47
C ALA A 84 19.89 36.12 -26.89
N ARG A 85 19.71 34.81 -26.70
CA ARG A 85 20.76 33.94 -26.16
C ARG A 85 21.14 32.77 -27.08
N PRO A 86 22.41 32.35 -27.11
CA PRO A 86 22.82 31.17 -27.85
C PRO A 86 22.05 29.93 -27.40
N GLY A 87 21.66 29.06 -28.34
CA GLY A 87 20.92 27.83 -28.04
C GLY A 87 19.49 28.07 -27.52
N THR A 88 18.82 29.12 -28.01
CA THR A 88 17.42 29.42 -27.67
C THR A 88 16.44 28.65 -28.58
N ALA A 89 15.53 27.91 -27.96
CA ALA A 89 14.36 27.33 -28.61
C ALA A 89 13.13 28.23 -28.38
N VAL A 90 12.38 28.52 -29.45
CA VAL A 90 11.23 29.42 -29.42
C VAL A 90 9.99 28.68 -29.91
N CYS A 91 9.00 28.54 -29.03
CA CYS A 91 7.69 27.97 -29.34
C CYS A 91 6.68 29.09 -29.60
N LEU A 92 6.17 29.19 -30.83
CA LEU A 92 5.10 30.11 -31.22
C LEU A 92 3.74 29.41 -31.10
N ALA A 93 3.07 29.61 -29.97
CA ALA A 93 1.75 29.08 -29.65
C ALA A 93 0.66 30.17 -29.69
N VAL A 94 0.65 30.98 -30.76
CA VAL A 94 -0.25 32.13 -30.91
C VAL A 94 -1.32 31.90 -31.99
N PRO A 95 -2.44 32.66 -31.97
CA PRO A 95 -3.44 32.59 -33.02
C PRO A 95 -2.85 32.83 -34.41
N HIS A 96 -3.34 32.10 -35.42
CA HIS A 96 -2.76 32.10 -36.77
C HIS A 96 -2.60 33.50 -37.37
N HIS A 97 -3.60 34.38 -37.20
CA HIS A 97 -3.59 35.74 -37.73
C HIS A 97 -2.52 36.65 -37.10
N THR A 98 -1.99 36.29 -35.92
CA THR A 98 -0.95 37.05 -35.21
C THR A 98 0.46 36.55 -35.48
N LEU A 99 0.63 35.39 -36.13
CA LEU A 99 1.93 34.73 -36.32
C LEU A 99 2.97 35.65 -36.95
N GLY A 100 2.59 36.38 -38.00
CA GLY A 100 3.51 37.27 -38.71
C GLY A 100 3.99 38.45 -37.88
N ASP A 101 3.11 39.04 -37.07
CA ASP A 101 3.45 40.18 -36.21
C ASP A 101 4.35 39.76 -35.06
N VAL A 102 4.02 38.63 -34.41
CA VAL A 102 4.85 38.04 -33.35
C VAL A 102 6.21 37.62 -33.89
N ALA A 103 6.26 36.96 -35.06
CA ALA A 103 7.51 36.57 -35.68
C ALA A 103 8.40 37.78 -36.00
N ARG A 104 7.82 38.89 -36.49
CA ARG A 104 8.57 40.13 -36.76
C ARG A 104 9.09 40.78 -35.48
N ALA A 105 8.28 40.80 -34.42
CA ALA A 105 8.68 41.29 -33.10
C ALA A 105 9.89 40.53 -32.54
N LEU A 106 9.92 39.21 -32.72
CA LEU A 106 11.01 38.35 -32.25
C LEU A 106 12.22 38.32 -33.18
N ALA A 107 12.02 38.46 -34.50
CA ALA A 107 13.08 38.33 -35.50
C ALA A 107 14.26 39.28 -35.27
N ALA A 108 14.01 40.46 -34.70
CA ALA A 108 15.05 41.45 -34.37
C ALA A 108 15.82 41.12 -33.08
N LEU A 109 15.27 40.24 -32.23
CA LEU A 109 15.83 39.89 -30.92
C LEU A 109 16.53 38.54 -30.94
N LEU A 110 16.14 37.62 -31.83
CA LEU A 110 16.68 36.26 -31.86
C LEU A 110 18.04 36.20 -32.58
N GLY A 111 19.00 35.49 -31.98
CA GLY A 111 20.26 35.13 -32.64
C GLY A 111 20.05 34.21 -33.85
N ASP A 112 21.06 34.11 -34.71
CA ASP A 112 21.02 33.31 -35.95
C ASP A 112 20.93 31.80 -35.69
N ASP A 113 21.37 31.35 -34.51
CA ASP A 113 21.34 29.96 -34.05
C ASP A 113 20.02 29.56 -33.35
N ALA A 114 19.09 30.51 -33.19
CA ALA A 114 17.80 30.26 -32.57
C ALA A 114 16.94 29.30 -33.41
N VAL A 115 16.28 28.36 -32.74
CA VAL A 115 15.33 27.42 -33.37
C VAL A 115 13.92 27.85 -33.02
N VAL A 116 13.16 28.24 -34.02
CA VAL A 116 11.76 28.64 -33.91
C VAL A 116 10.86 27.56 -34.50
N PHE A 117 9.83 27.18 -33.75
CA PHE A 117 8.78 26.27 -34.20
C PHE A 117 7.40 26.75 -33.76
N ASP A 118 6.35 26.35 -34.48
CA ASP A 118 4.98 26.84 -34.25
C ASP A 118 3.98 25.72 -33.95
N THR A 119 2.90 26.05 -33.25
CA THR A 119 1.80 25.12 -32.94
C THR A 119 0.53 25.36 -33.78
N ALA A 120 0.61 26.12 -34.87
CA ALA A 120 -0.56 26.55 -35.64
C ALA A 120 -1.36 25.37 -36.21
N SER A 121 -2.65 25.57 -36.44
CA SER A 121 -3.53 24.51 -36.96
C SER A 121 -3.28 24.14 -38.43
N LEU A 122 -2.75 25.07 -39.23
CA LEU A 122 -2.46 24.89 -40.66
C LEU A 122 -0.95 25.02 -40.87
N LYS A 123 -0.31 23.97 -41.41
CA LYS A 123 1.16 23.87 -41.51
C LYS A 123 1.69 24.51 -42.79
N THR A 124 0.94 24.48 -43.88
CA THR A 124 1.31 25.11 -45.14
C THR A 124 1.25 26.64 -45.02
N SER A 125 0.16 27.18 -44.45
CA SER A 125 0.02 28.62 -44.26
C SER A 125 1.03 29.19 -43.25
N SER A 126 1.19 28.56 -42.07
CA SER A 126 2.20 29.00 -41.09
C SER A 126 3.61 28.97 -41.67
N SER A 127 3.93 27.94 -42.44
CA SER A 127 5.19 27.83 -43.17
C SER A 127 5.44 28.99 -44.14
N ALA A 128 4.41 29.42 -44.87
CA ALA A 128 4.47 30.51 -45.83
C ALA A 128 4.59 31.88 -45.15
N VAL A 129 4.01 32.06 -43.96
CA VAL A 129 4.10 33.28 -43.17
C VAL A 129 5.45 33.39 -42.46
N LEU A 130 5.88 32.34 -41.77
CA LEU A 130 7.06 32.36 -40.90
C LEU A 130 8.38 32.26 -41.68
N GLY A 131 8.40 31.48 -42.76
CA GLY A 131 9.61 31.24 -43.56
C GLY A 131 10.30 32.53 -44.05
N PRO A 132 9.58 33.47 -44.70
CA PRO A 132 10.16 34.73 -45.17
C PRO A 132 10.65 35.66 -44.05
N ILE A 133 10.06 35.57 -42.84
CA ILE A 133 10.38 36.47 -41.72
C ILE A 133 11.58 35.94 -40.92
N LEU A 134 11.59 34.64 -40.63
CA LEU A 134 12.56 34.02 -39.73
C LEU A 134 13.72 33.34 -40.47
N GLY A 135 13.57 33.09 -41.77
CA GLY A 135 14.58 32.42 -42.59
C GLY A 135 14.90 31.02 -42.06
N THR A 136 16.20 30.72 -41.92
CA THR A 136 16.70 29.44 -41.40
C THR A 136 16.38 29.19 -39.93
N ARG A 137 16.02 30.25 -39.17
CA ARG A 137 15.62 30.12 -37.76
C ARG A 137 14.29 29.40 -37.60
N PHE A 138 13.39 29.45 -38.60
CA PHE A 138 12.18 28.65 -38.57
C PHE A 138 12.48 27.20 -38.99
N ALA A 139 12.58 26.33 -37.99
CA ALA A 139 13.07 24.97 -38.19
C ALA A 139 11.96 23.99 -38.59
N PHE A 140 10.83 24.00 -37.87
CA PHE A 140 9.72 23.05 -38.09
C PHE A 140 8.41 23.55 -37.51
N GLY A 141 7.29 22.92 -37.88
CA GLY A 141 6.01 23.10 -37.22
C GLY A 141 5.62 21.86 -36.42
N ILE A 142 4.84 22.05 -35.35
CA ILE A 142 4.23 20.95 -34.60
C ILE A 142 2.72 21.11 -34.53
N ARG A 143 2.02 20.01 -34.28
CA ARG A 143 0.58 19.98 -33.98
C ARG A 143 0.32 18.89 -32.94
N PRO A 144 0.16 19.25 -31.66
CA PRO A 144 -0.38 18.33 -30.65
C PRO A 144 -1.77 17.87 -31.10
N LEU A 145 -2.05 16.56 -31.16
CA LEU A 145 -3.37 16.02 -31.54
C LEU A 145 -4.30 15.82 -30.33
N PHE A 146 -4.03 16.57 -29.27
CA PHE A 146 -4.75 16.57 -28.01
C PHE A 146 -4.96 18.02 -27.54
N ASP A 147 -5.75 18.17 -26.49
CA ASP A 147 -6.18 19.47 -25.99
C ASP A 147 -5.72 19.73 -24.55
N ALA A 148 -6.19 20.83 -23.97
CA ALA A 148 -5.82 21.28 -22.64
C ALA A 148 -6.29 20.39 -21.47
N LEU A 149 -7.13 19.38 -21.73
CA LEU A 149 -7.56 18.40 -20.74
C LEU A 149 -6.57 17.23 -20.59
N ALA A 150 -5.58 17.11 -21.48
CA ALA A 150 -4.53 16.11 -21.35
C ALA A 150 -3.78 16.29 -20.03
N ARG A 151 -3.62 15.21 -19.26
CA ARG A 151 -2.96 15.24 -17.94
C ARG A 151 -1.46 14.94 -18.00
N SER A 152 -1.01 14.32 -19.09
CA SER A 152 0.39 14.02 -19.39
C SER A 152 0.57 13.82 -20.90
N LEU A 153 1.81 13.61 -21.33
CA LEU A 153 2.14 13.23 -22.71
C LEU A 153 2.02 11.74 -23.01
N ASP A 154 1.82 10.88 -22.00
CA ASP A 154 1.77 9.43 -22.18
C ASP A 154 0.69 9.04 -23.20
N GLY A 155 1.12 8.37 -24.28
CA GLY A 155 0.26 7.94 -25.37
C GLY A 155 -0.29 9.08 -26.26
N GLN A 156 0.03 10.34 -25.97
CA GLN A 156 -0.43 11.48 -26.74
C GLN A 156 0.40 11.65 -28.01
N THR A 157 -0.28 11.95 -29.13
CA THR A 157 0.40 12.13 -30.42
C THR A 157 0.69 13.60 -30.71
N VAL A 158 1.92 13.91 -31.09
CA VAL A 158 2.33 15.20 -31.65
C VAL A 158 2.76 14.99 -33.10
N VAL A 159 2.09 15.67 -34.03
CA VAL A 159 2.55 15.72 -35.41
C VAL A 159 3.69 16.72 -35.51
N LEU A 160 4.76 16.36 -36.19
CA LEU A 160 5.91 17.20 -36.49
C LEU A 160 6.04 17.32 -38.01
N THR A 161 6.19 18.54 -38.53
CA THR A 161 6.34 18.75 -39.96
C THR A 161 7.79 18.92 -40.40
N HIS A 162 8.13 18.33 -41.55
CA HIS A 162 9.44 18.45 -42.18
C HIS A 162 9.34 18.90 -43.64
N ARG A 163 10.40 19.55 -44.13
CA ARG A 163 10.52 20.06 -45.52
C ARG A 163 11.58 19.31 -46.34
N GLY A 164 12.24 18.32 -45.75
CA GLY A 164 13.35 17.56 -46.31
C GLY A 164 13.81 16.51 -45.30
N ASP A 165 15.11 16.24 -45.27
CA ASP A 165 15.72 15.35 -44.28
C ASP A 165 15.52 15.87 -42.84
N PRO A 166 15.42 14.98 -41.84
CA PRO A 166 15.30 15.37 -40.43
C PRO A 166 16.46 16.27 -40.00
N THR A 167 16.12 17.40 -39.39
CA THR A 167 17.10 18.32 -38.80
C THR A 167 17.40 17.93 -37.35
N PRO A 168 18.60 18.24 -36.82
CA PRO A 168 18.94 17.98 -35.42
C PRO A 168 17.93 18.54 -34.41
N ALA A 169 17.31 19.68 -34.75
CA ALA A 169 16.27 20.30 -33.92
C ALA A 169 14.97 19.50 -33.89
N GLN A 170 14.58 18.88 -35.01
CA GLN A 170 13.41 18.00 -35.05
C GLN A 170 13.66 16.71 -34.27
N GLU A 171 14.85 16.14 -34.39
CA GLU A 171 15.22 14.95 -33.62
C GLU A 171 15.27 15.24 -32.12
N TRP A 172 15.78 16.39 -31.71
CA TRP A 172 15.73 16.84 -30.31
C TRP A 172 14.30 16.88 -29.79
N PHE A 173 13.41 17.57 -30.51
CA PHE A 173 12.02 17.69 -30.08
C PHE A 173 11.34 16.33 -30.04
N ALA A 174 11.61 15.48 -31.03
CA ALA A 174 11.04 14.14 -31.09
C ALA A 174 11.45 13.29 -29.89
N ARG A 175 12.76 13.23 -29.60
CA ARG A 175 13.30 12.52 -28.43
C ARG A 175 12.68 13.02 -27.14
N ALA A 176 12.46 14.33 -27.01
CA ALA A 176 11.89 14.89 -25.79
C ALA A 176 10.42 14.50 -25.57
N VAL A 177 9.62 14.44 -26.64
CA VAL A 177 8.23 13.95 -26.56
C VAL A 177 8.21 12.46 -26.22
N GLU A 178 9.05 11.66 -26.88
CA GLU A 178 9.13 10.21 -26.67
C GLU A 178 9.63 9.83 -25.28
N ALA A 179 10.58 10.60 -24.72
CA ALA A 179 11.08 10.41 -23.36
C ALA A 179 9.98 10.56 -22.28
N LEU A 180 8.89 11.25 -22.60
CA LEU A 180 7.72 11.45 -21.72
C LEU A 180 6.53 10.56 -22.13
N GLY A 181 6.79 9.48 -22.88
CA GLY A 181 5.77 8.52 -23.31
C GLY A 181 4.89 8.99 -24.47
N GLY A 182 5.18 10.14 -25.06
CA GLY A 182 4.46 10.67 -26.22
C GLY A 182 4.84 9.98 -27.54
N VAL A 183 4.02 10.17 -28.56
CA VAL A 183 4.20 9.60 -29.89
C VAL A 183 4.42 10.72 -30.89
N VAL A 184 5.49 10.64 -31.67
CA VAL A 184 5.78 11.62 -32.73
C VAL A 184 5.44 11.04 -34.10
N LYS A 185 4.71 11.83 -34.90
CA LYS A 185 4.39 11.51 -36.29
C LYS A 185 4.96 12.58 -37.20
N ALA A 186 6.04 12.24 -37.91
CA ALA A 186 6.65 13.12 -38.89
C ALA A 186 5.89 13.08 -40.23
N THR A 187 5.63 14.24 -40.84
CA THR A 187 5.00 14.36 -42.16
C THR A 187 5.33 15.69 -42.85
N THR A 188 4.95 15.89 -44.11
CA THR A 188 5.09 17.20 -44.77
C THR A 188 3.94 18.14 -44.39
N PRO A 189 4.11 19.47 -44.44
CA PRO A 189 3.03 20.43 -44.22
C PRO A 189 1.78 20.16 -45.08
N GLN A 190 1.97 19.80 -46.35
CA GLN A 190 0.88 19.54 -47.29
C GLN A 190 0.15 18.23 -46.97
N ALA A 191 0.88 17.18 -46.61
CA ALA A 191 0.28 15.92 -46.21
C ALA A 191 -0.48 16.05 -44.89
N HIS A 192 0.08 16.79 -43.91
CA HIS A 192 -0.62 17.14 -42.68
C HIS A 192 -1.95 17.85 -42.97
N ASP A 193 -1.92 18.94 -43.74
CA ASP A 193 -3.12 19.75 -43.96
C ASP A 193 -4.20 18.95 -44.71
N ARG A 194 -3.82 18.12 -45.70
CA ARG A 194 -4.73 17.20 -46.40
C ARG A 194 -5.36 16.17 -45.46
N SER A 195 -4.59 15.59 -44.55
CA SER A 195 -5.15 14.67 -43.55
C SER A 195 -6.10 15.38 -42.58
N MET A 196 -5.74 16.58 -42.13
CA MET A 196 -6.57 17.36 -41.20
C MET A 196 -7.83 17.95 -41.85
N GLU A 197 -7.88 18.07 -43.18
CA GLU A 197 -9.11 18.37 -43.91
C GLU A 197 -10.21 17.33 -43.61
N GLN A 198 -9.86 16.04 -43.68
CA GLN A 198 -10.80 14.94 -43.39
C GLN A 198 -10.98 14.71 -41.88
N VAL A 199 -9.88 14.75 -41.11
CA VAL A 199 -9.91 14.39 -39.68
C VAL A 199 -10.46 15.51 -38.79
N GLN A 200 -10.24 16.77 -39.14
CA GLN A 200 -10.64 17.91 -38.30
C GLN A 200 -11.64 18.83 -39.01
N THR A 201 -11.39 19.26 -40.25
CA THR A 201 -12.29 20.23 -40.92
C THR A 201 -13.67 19.64 -41.16
N LEU A 202 -13.75 18.48 -41.80
CA LEU A 202 -15.00 17.77 -42.08
C LEU A 202 -15.76 17.42 -40.80
N THR A 203 -15.07 16.90 -39.78
CA THR A 203 -15.66 16.58 -38.48
C THR A 203 -16.27 17.80 -37.81
N GLN A 204 -15.56 18.93 -37.80
CA GLN A 204 -16.07 20.18 -37.23
C GLN A 204 -17.29 20.69 -38.00
N GLN A 205 -17.28 20.62 -39.34
CA GLN A 205 -18.44 20.99 -40.15
C GLN A 205 -19.66 20.12 -39.86
N ALA A 206 -19.47 18.80 -39.73
CA ALA A 206 -20.56 17.88 -39.40
C ALA A 206 -21.14 18.16 -38.00
N LEU A 207 -20.29 18.42 -37.01
CA LEU A 207 -20.73 18.77 -35.65
C LEU A 207 -21.46 20.11 -35.59
N ILE A 208 -20.96 21.14 -36.29
CA ILE A 208 -21.61 22.45 -36.37
C ILE A 208 -22.95 22.32 -37.08
N ALA A 209 -23.02 21.63 -38.22
CA ALA A 209 -24.27 21.41 -38.96
C ALA A 209 -25.29 20.60 -38.14
N PHE A 210 -24.84 19.60 -37.39
CA PHE A 210 -25.69 18.84 -36.48
C PHE A 210 -26.28 19.72 -35.37
N ALA A 211 -25.46 20.54 -34.70
CA ALA A 211 -25.94 21.45 -33.68
C ALA A 211 -26.89 22.51 -34.26
N ASP A 212 -26.54 23.09 -35.40
CA ASP A 212 -27.37 24.05 -36.13
C ASP A 212 -28.75 23.47 -36.44
N ALA A 213 -28.81 22.26 -37.00
CA ALA A 213 -30.07 21.57 -37.29
C ALA A 213 -30.90 21.27 -36.04
N ALA A 214 -30.26 20.88 -34.93
CA ALA A 214 -30.94 20.62 -33.67
C ALA A 214 -31.50 21.91 -33.03
N MET A 215 -30.71 22.99 -33.03
CA MET A 215 -31.06 24.28 -32.42
C MET A 215 -32.12 25.05 -33.21
N HIS A 216 -32.26 24.79 -34.51
CA HIS A 216 -33.30 25.36 -35.37
C HIS A 216 -34.53 24.45 -35.51
N SER A 217 -34.65 23.41 -34.69
CA SER A 217 -35.89 22.65 -34.58
C SER A 217 -36.97 23.47 -33.87
N GLU A 218 -38.24 23.10 -34.03
CA GLU A 218 -39.37 23.73 -33.31
C GLU A 218 -39.44 23.30 -31.82
N LEU A 219 -38.51 22.48 -31.36
CA LEU A 219 -38.49 21.87 -30.03
C LEU A 219 -37.60 22.67 -29.06
N ASP A 220 -37.99 22.71 -27.79
CA ASP A 220 -37.16 23.32 -26.75
C ASP A 220 -35.94 22.44 -26.44
N LEU A 221 -34.76 23.06 -26.39
CA LEU A 221 -33.52 22.31 -26.19
C LEU A 221 -33.49 21.61 -24.83
N GLU A 222 -33.96 22.24 -23.76
CA GLU A 222 -33.89 21.69 -22.41
C GLU A 222 -35.08 20.78 -22.12
N ALA A 223 -36.31 21.26 -22.37
CA ALA A 223 -37.53 20.58 -21.99
C ALA A 223 -37.89 19.40 -22.90
N ASP A 224 -37.59 19.49 -24.19
CA ASP A 224 -37.95 18.44 -25.16
C ASP A 224 -36.74 17.58 -25.54
N LEU A 225 -35.69 18.20 -26.09
CA LEU A 225 -34.55 17.46 -26.65
C LEU A 225 -33.67 16.85 -25.56
N TRP A 226 -33.32 17.62 -24.53
CA TRP A 226 -32.36 17.20 -23.52
C TRP A 226 -32.94 16.19 -22.52
N GLU A 227 -34.23 16.28 -22.18
CA GLU A 227 -34.90 15.29 -21.32
C GLU A 227 -35.07 13.94 -22.03
N MET A 228 -35.28 13.93 -23.36
CA MET A 228 -35.45 12.70 -24.16
C MET A 228 -34.16 12.22 -24.85
N ARG A 229 -33.02 12.85 -24.56
CA ARG A 229 -31.77 12.59 -25.27
C ARG A 229 -31.30 11.14 -25.09
N THR A 230 -30.81 10.58 -26.18
CA THR A 230 -30.03 9.34 -26.13
C THR A 230 -28.57 9.64 -25.76
N PRO A 231 -27.79 8.66 -25.26
CA PRO A 231 -26.37 8.84 -25.00
C PRO A 231 -25.59 9.31 -26.24
N SER A 232 -25.97 8.84 -27.43
CA SER A 232 -25.34 9.24 -28.69
C SER A 232 -25.64 10.72 -29.02
N PHE A 233 -26.88 11.16 -28.81
CA PHE A 233 -27.25 12.57 -28.98
C PHE A 233 -26.48 13.47 -28.01
N GLU A 234 -26.45 13.10 -26.72
CA GLU A 234 -25.69 13.83 -25.68
C GLU A 234 -24.20 13.93 -26.04
N THR A 235 -23.62 12.82 -26.52
CA THR A 235 -22.21 12.76 -26.93
C THR A 235 -21.95 13.69 -28.12
N LEU A 236 -22.76 13.58 -29.19
CA LEU A 236 -22.58 14.41 -30.39
C LEU A 236 -22.80 15.90 -30.11
N LEU A 237 -23.85 16.23 -29.36
CA LEU A 237 -24.13 17.62 -28.98
C LEU A 237 -23.04 18.17 -28.06
N GLY A 238 -22.53 17.38 -27.11
CA GLY A 238 -21.40 17.75 -26.27
C GLY A 238 -20.13 18.04 -27.08
N LEU A 239 -19.82 17.21 -28.09
CA LEU A 239 -18.70 17.45 -29.00
C LEU A 239 -18.90 18.70 -29.87
N ALA A 240 -20.13 18.96 -30.31
CA ALA A 240 -20.47 20.15 -31.07
C ALA A 240 -20.33 21.43 -30.22
N VAL A 241 -20.90 21.46 -29.01
CA VAL A 241 -20.75 22.58 -28.06
C VAL A 241 -19.29 22.84 -27.74
N ARG A 242 -18.50 21.77 -27.54
CA ARG A 242 -17.05 21.90 -27.32
C ARG A 242 -16.34 22.53 -28.52
N THR A 243 -16.70 22.14 -29.73
CA THR A 243 -16.15 22.70 -30.98
C THR A 243 -16.48 24.19 -31.13
N MET A 244 -17.67 24.60 -30.69
CA MET A 244 -18.15 25.99 -30.77
C MET A 244 -17.77 26.85 -29.55
N SER A 245 -17.04 26.31 -28.57
CA SER A 245 -16.62 27.06 -27.39
C SER A 245 -15.70 28.23 -27.74
N GLU A 246 -15.76 29.31 -26.97
CA GLU A 246 -14.93 30.52 -27.17
C GLU A 246 -13.43 30.20 -27.25
N ALA A 247 -12.97 29.21 -26.49
CA ALA A 247 -11.58 28.77 -26.49
C ALA A 247 -11.15 28.09 -27.80
N GLN A 248 -12.06 27.38 -28.48
CA GLN A 248 -11.78 26.67 -29.72
C GLN A 248 -12.10 27.50 -30.97
N GLN A 249 -13.09 28.40 -30.87
CA GLN A 249 -13.65 29.18 -31.97
C GLN A 249 -12.59 29.83 -32.88
N PRO A 250 -11.53 30.50 -32.38
CA PRO A 250 -10.53 31.12 -33.27
C PRO A 250 -9.81 30.10 -34.16
N SER A 251 -9.45 28.94 -33.60
CA SER A 251 -8.74 27.88 -34.33
C SER A 251 -9.63 27.19 -35.35
N VAL A 252 -10.92 27.01 -35.02
CA VAL A 252 -11.94 26.47 -35.92
C VAL A 252 -12.19 27.46 -37.06
N ALA A 253 -12.39 28.74 -36.76
CA ALA A 253 -12.68 29.77 -37.76
C ALA A 253 -11.56 29.89 -38.81
N VAL A 254 -10.29 29.93 -38.39
CA VAL A 254 -9.13 29.96 -39.31
C VAL A 254 -9.16 28.78 -40.27
N ARG A 255 -9.47 27.58 -39.76
CA ARG A 255 -9.54 26.37 -40.60
C ARG A 255 -10.74 26.39 -41.54
N GLN A 256 -11.90 26.82 -41.06
CA GLN A 256 -13.11 26.90 -41.88
C GLN A 256 -13.03 28.00 -42.96
N ALA A 257 -12.15 28.98 -42.77
CA ALA A 257 -11.84 29.99 -43.79
C ALA A 257 -10.83 29.50 -44.86
N ASP A 258 -10.18 28.35 -44.67
CA ASP A 258 -9.26 27.79 -45.67
C ASP A 258 -10.04 27.31 -46.91
N PRO A 259 -9.57 27.57 -48.14
CA PRO A 259 -10.22 27.09 -49.35
C PRO A 259 -10.48 25.58 -49.39
N ALA A 260 -9.64 24.76 -48.75
CA ALA A 260 -9.85 23.32 -48.64
C ALA A 260 -11.10 22.97 -47.80
N ALA A 261 -11.52 23.83 -46.87
CA ALA A 261 -12.75 23.63 -46.12
C ALA A 261 -14.00 23.60 -47.02
N VAL A 262 -13.96 24.29 -48.16
CA VAL A 262 -15.03 24.21 -49.17
C VAL A 262 -15.13 22.81 -49.76
N GLN A 263 -14.00 22.16 -50.02
CA GLN A 263 -13.98 20.79 -50.57
C GLN A 263 -14.53 19.78 -49.57
N ALA A 264 -14.11 19.87 -48.31
CA ALA A 264 -14.70 19.08 -47.21
C ALA A 264 -16.23 19.26 -47.14
N ASN A 265 -16.71 20.50 -47.23
CA ASN A 265 -18.14 20.80 -47.19
C ASN A 265 -18.91 20.21 -48.38
N LEU A 266 -18.37 20.31 -49.59
CA LEU A 266 -18.96 19.70 -50.78
C LEU A 266 -19.03 18.18 -50.66
N GLY A 267 -17.99 17.55 -50.11
CA GLY A 267 -17.99 16.12 -49.78
C GLY A 267 -19.12 15.74 -48.81
N LEU A 268 -19.26 16.50 -47.71
CA LEU A 268 -20.32 16.28 -46.72
C LEU A 268 -21.73 16.43 -47.33
N ARG A 269 -21.94 17.49 -48.12
CA ARG A 269 -23.21 17.71 -48.83
C ARG A 269 -23.53 16.58 -49.79
N GLY A 270 -22.54 16.11 -50.56
CA GLY A 270 -22.71 14.97 -51.45
C GLY A 270 -23.09 13.69 -50.71
N ALA A 271 -22.52 13.45 -49.52
CA ALA A 271 -22.89 12.33 -48.66
C ALA A 271 -24.35 12.45 -48.16
N LEU A 272 -24.76 13.64 -47.70
CA LEU A 272 -26.14 13.89 -47.29
C LEU A 272 -27.15 13.71 -48.43
N THR A 273 -26.81 14.13 -49.65
CA THR A 273 -27.66 13.91 -50.83
C THR A 273 -27.82 12.43 -51.17
N ARG A 274 -26.74 11.63 -51.06
CA ARG A 274 -26.85 10.16 -51.27
C ARG A 274 -27.72 9.50 -50.21
N LEU A 275 -27.57 9.89 -48.95
CA LEU A 275 -28.41 9.41 -47.86
C LEU A 275 -29.87 9.82 -48.07
N GLU A 276 -30.13 11.07 -48.44
CA GLU A 276 -31.47 11.58 -48.74
C GLU A 276 -32.14 10.79 -49.87
N GLN A 277 -31.40 10.47 -50.94
CA GLN A 277 -31.91 9.64 -52.04
C GLN A 277 -32.35 8.26 -51.54
N ALA A 278 -31.57 7.61 -50.68
CA ALA A 278 -31.94 6.34 -50.06
C ALA A 278 -33.14 6.48 -49.12
N VAL A 279 -33.20 7.53 -48.29
CA VAL A 279 -34.33 7.77 -47.38
C VAL A 279 -35.63 8.02 -48.13
N ARG A 280 -35.58 8.75 -49.26
CA ARG A 280 -36.75 9.09 -50.08
C ARG A 280 -37.39 7.87 -50.76
N THR A 281 -36.69 6.75 -50.90
CA THR A 281 -37.30 5.53 -51.44
C THR A 281 -38.34 4.94 -50.49
N GLY A 282 -38.21 5.21 -49.18
CA GLY A 282 -39.02 4.58 -48.13
C GLY A 282 -38.75 3.08 -47.97
N ASP A 283 -37.73 2.55 -48.65
CA ASP A 283 -37.36 1.13 -48.66
C ASP A 283 -36.23 0.87 -47.66
N SER A 284 -36.51 0.04 -46.66
CA SER A 284 -35.53 -0.34 -45.64
C SER A 284 -34.33 -1.06 -46.23
N ASP A 285 -34.51 -1.82 -47.31
CA ASP A 285 -33.43 -2.59 -47.93
C ASP A 285 -32.46 -1.63 -48.65
N ALA A 286 -32.97 -0.64 -49.37
CA ALA A 286 -32.15 0.40 -49.99
C ALA A 286 -31.31 1.20 -48.96
N ILE A 287 -31.87 1.50 -47.79
CA ILE A 287 -31.14 2.15 -46.70
C ILE A 287 -30.13 1.18 -46.07
N GLY A 288 -30.53 -0.08 -45.87
CA GLY A 288 -29.67 -1.15 -45.36
C GLY A 288 -28.44 -1.37 -46.24
N ASP A 289 -28.62 -1.43 -47.55
CA ASP A 289 -27.57 -1.59 -48.55
C ASP A 289 -26.62 -0.39 -48.56
N HIS A 290 -27.14 0.84 -48.44
CA HIS A 290 -26.31 2.03 -48.32
C HIS A 290 -25.41 1.99 -47.08
N ILE A 291 -25.96 1.59 -45.92
CA ILE A 291 -25.21 1.44 -44.67
C ILE A 291 -24.19 0.30 -44.78
N ALA A 292 -24.58 -0.84 -45.35
CA ALA A 292 -23.70 -1.98 -45.54
C ALA A 292 -22.50 -1.62 -46.43
N GLY A 293 -22.73 -0.90 -47.53
CA GLY A 293 -21.66 -0.42 -48.41
C GLY A 293 -20.62 0.44 -47.67
N LEU A 294 -21.05 1.37 -46.82
CA LEU A 294 -20.14 2.17 -45.99
C LEU A 294 -19.41 1.33 -44.93
N ARG A 295 -20.11 0.36 -44.34
CA ARG A 295 -19.51 -0.54 -43.36
C ARG A 295 -18.45 -1.42 -43.99
N ASP A 296 -18.67 -1.91 -45.20
CA ASP A 296 -17.74 -2.84 -45.87
C ASP A 296 -16.43 -2.14 -46.30
N GLU A 297 -16.42 -0.81 -46.42
CA GLU A 297 -15.17 -0.02 -46.54
C GLU A 297 -14.33 -0.03 -45.25
N LEU A 298 -14.95 -0.27 -44.09
CA LEU A 298 -14.28 -0.42 -42.79
C LEU A 298 -14.02 -1.91 -42.52
N SER A 299 -12.79 -2.38 -42.78
CA SER A 299 -12.45 -3.80 -42.64
C SER A 299 -11.37 -4.08 -41.59
N GLY A 300 -11.36 -5.33 -41.10
CA GLY A 300 -10.33 -5.87 -40.23
C GLY A 300 -10.29 -5.27 -38.83
N SER A 301 -9.08 -5.17 -38.27
CA SER A 301 -8.86 -4.70 -36.89
C SER A 301 -9.21 -3.23 -36.65
N LEU A 302 -9.23 -2.41 -37.71
CA LEU A 302 -9.58 -1.00 -37.61
C LEU A 302 -11.07 -0.81 -37.28
N PHE A 303 -11.96 -1.58 -37.93
CA PHE A 303 -13.40 -1.55 -37.65
C PHE A 303 -13.67 -1.88 -36.17
N GLU A 304 -13.09 -2.98 -35.67
CA GLU A 304 -13.23 -3.38 -34.27
C GLU A 304 -12.72 -2.31 -33.29
N THR A 305 -11.57 -1.69 -33.60
CA THR A 305 -11.01 -0.61 -32.78
C THR A 305 -11.94 0.60 -32.73
N ILE A 306 -12.47 1.03 -33.88
CA ILE A 306 -13.39 2.18 -33.96
C ILE A 306 -14.71 1.85 -33.26
N HIS A 307 -15.25 0.64 -33.47
CA HIS A 307 -16.48 0.18 -32.83
C HIS A 307 -16.35 0.16 -31.29
N GLN A 308 -15.27 -0.41 -30.76
CA GLN A 308 -14.99 -0.44 -29.32
C GLN A 308 -14.79 0.97 -28.76
N THR A 309 -14.12 1.86 -29.50
CA THR A 309 -13.94 3.25 -29.10
C THR A 309 -15.30 3.96 -28.99
N GLY A 310 -16.18 3.79 -29.98
CA GLY A 310 -17.53 4.35 -29.96
C GLY A 310 -18.36 3.83 -28.77
N ALA A 311 -18.33 2.52 -28.53
CA ALA A 311 -19.03 1.90 -27.40
C ALA A 311 -18.53 2.42 -26.04
N ALA A 312 -17.22 2.64 -25.90
CA ALA A 312 -16.62 3.17 -24.68
C ALA A 312 -17.06 4.62 -24.40
N VAL A 313 -17.08 5.48 -25.44
CA VAL A 313 -17.55 6.87 -25.32
C VAL A 313 -19.00 6.93 -24.88
N VAL A 314 -19.87 6.14 -25.53
CA VAL A 314 -21.29 6.04 -25.16
C VAL A 314 -21.48 5.54 -23.73
N SER A 315 -20.72 4.52 -23.33
CA SER A 315 -20.77 3.95 -21.98
C SER A 315 -20.32 4.96 -20.92
N ALA A 316 -19.29 5.77 -21.21
CA ALA A 316 -18.81 6.81 -20.31
C ALA A 316 -19.89 7.87 -20.01
N THR A 317 -20.68 8.26 -21.01
CA THR A 317 -21.82 9.19 -20.88
C THR A 317 -22.93 8.66 -19.96
N GLN A 318 -22.99 7.34 -19.76
CA GLN A 318 -23.98 6.68 -18.89
C GLN A 318 -23.42 6.29 -17.50
N ALA A 319 -22.10 6.08 -17.39
CA ALA A 319 -21.46 5.54 -16.19
C ALA A 319 -21.75 6.34 -14.91
N LYS A 320 -21.61 7.67 -14.96
CA LYS A 320 -21.89 8.55 -13.81
C LYS A 320 -23.34 8.41 -13.30
N ARG A 321 -24.32 8.34 -14.23
CA ARG A 321 -25.74 8.13 -13.88
C ARG A 321 -25.99 6.75 -13.29
N ALA A 322 -25.39 5.71 -13.88
CA ALA A 322 -25.51 4.34 -13.39
C ALA A 322 -24.94 4.20 -11.97
N GLU A 323 -23.79 4.83 -11.71
CA GLU A 323 -23.16 4.86 -10.39
C GLU A 323 -24.03 5.58 -9.34
N LEU A 324 -24.50 6.79 -9.64
CA LEU A 324 -25.42 7.53 -8.76
C LEU A 324 -26.71 6.76 -8.50
N SER A 325 -27.27 6.12 -9.53
CA SER A 325 -28.47 5.27 -9.41
C SER A 325 -28.22 4.07 -8.49
N ARG A 326 -27.06 3.43 -8.60
CA ARG A 326 -26.64 2.34 -7.70
C ARG A 326 -26.54 2.83 -6.26
N HIS A 327 -25.84 3.94 -6.00
CA HIS A 327 -25.71 4.51 -4.65
C HIS A 327 -27.06 4.91 -4.04
N ARG A 328 -27.97 5.44 -4.86
CA ARG A 328 -29.35 5.72 -4.45
C ARG A 328 -30.09 4.45 -4.01
N ARG A 329 -30.01 3.36 -4.80
CA ARG A 329 -30.65 2.07 -4.46
C ARG A 329 -30.05 1.42 -3.22
N GLU A 330 -28.74 1.52 -3.05
CA GLU A 330 -28.01 0.93 -1.91
C GLU A 330 -28.06 1.81 -0.65
N HIS A 331 -28.66 3.01 -0.73
CA HIS A 331 -28.70 3.99 0.36
C HIS A 331 -27.31 4.34 0.94
N THR A 332 -26.28 4.29 0.09
CA THR A 332 -24.89 4.58 0.47
C THR A 332 -24.58 6.07 0.28
N HIS A 333 -23.56 6.54 1.02
CA HIS A 333 -23.11 7.92 0.92
C HIS A 333 -22.34 8.15 -0.37
N VAL A 334 -22.53 9.34 -0.96
CA VAL A 334 -21.71 9.87 -2.04
C VAL A 334 -21.16 11.23 -1.63
N GLY A 335 -19.94 11.52 -2.09
CA GLY A 335 -19.39 12.86 -2.10
C GLY A 335 -19.68 13.54 -3.44
N ILE A 336 -19.97 14.82 -3.39
CA ILE A 336 -20.11 15.71 -4.54
C ILE A 336 -19.13 16.87 -4.33
N VAL A 337 -18.32 17.15 -5.33
CA VAL A 337 -17.57 18.40 -5.45
C VAL A 337 -17.96 19.07 -6.75
N THR A 338 -17.97 20.40 -6.80
CA THR A 338 -18.25 21.12 -8.04
C THR A 338 -16.94 21.54 -8.71
N ALA A 339 -16.93 21.62 -10.04
CA ALA A 339 -15.71 21.95 -10.79
C ALA A 339 -15.13 23.33 -10.40
N ASP A 340 -15.98 24.28 -10.01
CA ASP A 340 -15.58 25.61 -9.53
C ASP A 340 -15.04 25.61 -8.09
N LYS A 341 -15.35 24.58 -7.30
CA LYS A 341 -14.97 24.47 -5.88
C LYS A 341 -14.54 23.03 -5.55
N PRO A 342 -13.40 22.56 -6.05
CA PRO A 342 -12.92 21.18 -5.85
C PRO A 342 -12.60 20.86 -4.36
N ASP A 343 -12.41 21.90 -3.56
CA ASP A 343 -12.20 21.84 -2.11
C ASP A 343 -13.49 22.02 -1.28
N ASP A 344 -14.67 22.14 -1.90
CA ASP A 344 -15.96 22.21 -1.20
C ASP A 344 -16.67 20.86 -1.26
N LEU A 345 -16.36 19.98 -0.31
CA LEU A 345 -16.92 18.63 -0.25
C LEU A 345 -18.34 18.64 0.31
N ARG A 346 -19.29 18.16 -0.49
CA ARG A 346 -20.67 17.88 -0.09
C ARG A 346 -20.82 16.37 0.07
N VAL A 347 -21.28 15.87 1.21
CA VAL A 347 -21.49 14.42 1.41
C VAL A 347 -22.88 14.17 1.93
N GLY A 348 -23.53 13.15 1.39
CA GLY A 348 -24.90 12.83 1.75
C GLY A 348 -25.46 11.63 1.00
N ARG A 349 -26.78 11.47 1.09
CA ARG A 349 -27.54 10.43 0.39
C ARG A 349 -28.36 11.01 -0.74
N ILE A 350 -28.44 10.26 -1.85
CA ILE A 350 -29.21 10.68 -3.02
C ILE A 350 -30.70 10.46 -2.76
N VAL A 351 -31.48 11.54 -2.85
CA VAL A 351 -32.94 11.53 -2.67
C VAL A 351 -33.63 11.30 -4.01
N SER A 352 -33.25 12.07 -5.01
CA SER A 352 -33.77 11.98 -6.37
C SER A 352 -32.65 12.15 -7.39
N LEU A 353 -32.87 11.55 -8.56
CA LEU A 353 -31.96 11.58 -9.69
C LEU A 353 -32.82 11.71 -10.96
N SER A 354 -32.54 12.73 -11.77
CA SER A 354 -33.11 12.95 -13.11
C SER A 354 -32.00 12.86 -14.17
N PRO A 355 -32.31 12.97 -15.48
CA PRO A 355 -31.29 13.08 -16.53
C PRO A 355 -30.42 14.34 -16.45
N THR A 356 -30.78 15.32 -15.63
CA THR A 356 -30.21 16.66 -15.58
C THR A 356 -29.68 17.02 -14.19
N ASP A 357 -30.24 16.42 -13.14
CA ASP A 357 -29.99 16.80 -11.75
C ASP A 357 -29.90 15.61 -10.81
N VAL A 358 -29.16 15.81 -9.71
CA VAL A 358 -29.15 14.95 -8.54
C VAL A 358 -29.49 15.78 -7.30
N THR A 359 -30.38 15.27 -6.45
CA THR A 359 -30.69 15.91 -5.16
C THR A 359 -30.09 15.10 -4.03
N LEU A 360 -29.30 15.76 -3.19
CA LEU A 360 -28.60 15.18 -2.06
C LEU A 360 -29.21 15.69 -0.76
N ASP A 361 -29.46 14.79 0.19
CA ASP A 361 -29.61 15.13 1.60
C ASP A 361 -28.20 15.14 2.22
N GLU A 362 -27.62 16.34 2.37
CA GLU A 362 -26.28 16.58 2.89
C GLU A 362 -26.21 16.24 4.38
N THR A 363 -25.36 15.26 4.72
CA THR A 363 -25.15 14.78 6.08
C THR A 363 -23.86 15.32 6.71
N LEU A 364 -22.90 15.79 5.91
CA LEU A 364 -21.65 16.37 6.42
C LEU A 364 -21.86 17.81 6.91
N VAL A 365 -21.50 18.06 8.17
CA VAL A 365 -21.56 19.40 8.79
C VAL A 365 -20.27 19.72 9.51
N GLY A 366 -19.81 20.97 9.38
CA GLY A 366 -18.63 21.50 10.04
C GLY A 366 -17.51 21.85 9.06
N SER A 367 -16.43 22.43 9.57
CA SER A 367 -15.25 22.77 8.78
C SER A 367 -14.29 21.59 8.65
N ARG A 368 -13.42 21.63 7.65
CA ARG A 368 -12.37 20.63 7.43
C ARG A 368 -11.57 20.36 8.72
N GLY A 369 -11.38 19.07 9.02
CA GLY A 369 -10.74 18.57 10.24
C GLY A 369 -11.63 18.53 11.49
N HIS A 370 -12.82 19.13 11.44
CA HIS A 370 -13.77 19.24 12.56
C HIS A 370 -15.20 18.84 12.16
N ALA A 371 -15.38 18.28 10.95
CA ALA A 371 -16.70 17.94 10.44
C ALA A 371 -17.22 16.62 11.03
N VAL A 372 -18.53 16.41 10.95
CA VAL A 372 -19.22 15.19 11.38
C VAL A 372 -20.27 14.79 10.35
N LEU A 373 -20.56 13.49 10.26
CA LEU A 373 -21.72 13.01 9.51
C LEU A 373 -22.92 12.93 10.45
N LEU A 374 -24.03 13.58 10.11
CA LEU A 374 -25.26 13.61 10.90
C LEU A 374 -26.10 12.33 10.75
N GLU A 375 -25.44 11.17 10.69
CA GLU A 375 -26.07 9.85 10.64
C GLU A 375 -25.23 8.81 11.40
N GLY A 376 -25.86 7.68 11.77
CA GLY A 376 -25.19 6.53 12.37
C GLY A 376 -24.33 6.87 13.60
N GLU A 377 -23.11 6.33 13.64
CA GLU A 377 -22.11 6.64 14.68
C GLU A 377 -21.65 8.10 14.66
N GLY A 378 -21.56 8.70 13.46
CA GLY A 378 -21.22 10.12 13.29
C GLY A 378 -22.16 11.03 14.07
N LEU A 379 -23.47 10.77 14.05
CA LEU A 379 -24.46 11.56 14.79
C LEU A 379 -24.33 11.41 16.31
N ARG A 380 -24.03 10.20 16.78
CA ARG A 380 -23.78 9.95 18.21
C ARG A 380 -22.55 10.71 18.67
N ASN A 381 -21.47 10.62 17.91
CA ASN A 381 -20.20 11.27 18.18
C ASN A 381 -20.25 12.80 18.03
N ALA A 382 -21.08 13.32 17.12
CA ALA A 382 -21.29 14.75 16.92
C ALA A 382 -21.70 15.47 18.22
N ARG A 383 -22.57 14.84 19.02
CA ARG A 383 -22.97 15.38 20.34
C ARG A 383 -21.78 15.49 21.30
N ALA A 384 -20.93 14.47 21.35
CA ALA A 384 -19.74 14.46 22.20
C ALA A 384 -18.68 15.48 21.73
N LEU A 385 -18.63 15.76 20.43
CA LEU A 385 -17.74 16.75 19.82
C LEU A 385 -18.29 18.18 19.85
N GLY A 386 -19.53 18.37 20.32
CA GLY A 386 -20.18 19.70 20.34
C GLY A 386 -20.52 20.24 18.95
N VAL A 387 -20.53 19.39 17.91
CA VAL A 387 -20.84 19.78 16.54
C VAL A 387 -22.30 19.42 16.26
N GLY A 388 -23.09 20.40 15.86
CA GLY A 388 -24.52 20.24 15.56
C GLY A 388 -24.89 20.88 14.23
N GLY A 389 -25.92 20.33 13.59
CA GLY A 389 -26.45 20.86 12.34
C GLY A 389 -27.76 20.19 11.94
N LYS A 390 -28.27 20.58 10.78
CA LYS A 390 -29.44 19.95 10.15
C LYS A 390 -29.03 19.43 8.78
N VAL A 391 -29.60 18.29 8.40
CA VAL A 391 -29.49 17.77 7.04
C VAL A 391 -30.06 18.81 6.07
N ARG A 392 -29.26 19.20 5.08
CA ARG A 392 -29.66 20.18 4.07
C ARG A 392 -29.96 19.43 2.77
N ARG A 393 -31.11 19.71 2.16
CA ARG A 393 -31.41 19.22 0.82
C ARG A 393 -30.89 20.19 -0.23
N THR A 394 -30.02 19.70 -1.11
CA THR A 394 -29.43 20.52 -2.18
C THR A 394 -29.53 19.78 -3.51
N ARG A 395 -29.98 20.50 -4.54
CA ARG A 395 -30.05 20.03 -5.92
C ARG A 395 -28.80 20.49 -6.68
N PHE A 396 -28.18 19.56 -7.40
CA PHE A 396 -27.01 19.79 -8.21
C PHE A 396 -27.28 19.39 -9.66
N GLY A 397 -26.86 20.23 -10.62
CA GLY A 397 -26.86 19.86 -12.03
C GLY A 397 -25.75 18.85 -12.32
N MET A 398 -26.07 17.75 -13.00
CA MET A 398 -25.13 16.63 -13.23
C MET A 398 -23.85 17.04 -13.98
N GLY A 399 -23.93 18.04 -14.86
CA GLY A 399 -22.81 18.48 -15.69
C GLY A 399 -21.71 19.24 -14.94
N ARG A 400 -21.96 19.68 -13.70
CA ARG A 400 -21.03 20.53 -12.92
C ARG A 400 -20.47 19.86 -11.67
N ILE A 401 -20.69 18.56 -11.52
CA ILE A 401 -20.29 17.82 -10.33
C ILE A 401 -19.34 16.67 -10.66
N ASP A 402 -18.38 16.43 -9.77
CA ASP A 402 -17.67 15.17 -9.68
C ASP A 402 -18.16 14.38 -8.47
N VAL A 403 -18.33 13.08 -8.68
CA VAL A 403 -18.92 12.17 -7.69
C VAL A 403 -17.78 11.35 -7.10
N LEU A 404 -17.67 11.38 -5.78
CA LEU A 404 -16.70 10.60 -5.02
C LEU A 404 -17.44 9.46 -4.32
N ALA A 405 -16.96 8.23 -4.48
CA ALA A 405 -17.54 7.05 -3.86
C ALA A 405 -16.46 6.09 -3.34
N GLY A 406 -16.86 5.18 -2.45
CA GLY A 406 -15.99 4.10 -1.96
C GLY A 406 -14.66 4.61 -1.37
N PRO A 407 -13.50 4.05 -1.79
CA PRO A 407 -12.19 4.43 -1.24
C PRO A 407 -11.83 5.90 -1.47
N GLU A 408 -12.24 6.50 -2.58
CA GLU A 408 -11.94 7.92 -2.88
C GLU A 408 -12.67 8.85 -1.92
N LEU A 409 -13.95 8.56 -1.66
CA LEU A 409 -14.73 9.28 -0.65
C LEU A 409 -14.15 9.07 0.75
N ASP A 410 -13.76 7.84 1.11
CA ASP A 410 -13.21 7.54 2.43
C ASP A 410 -11.90 8.30 2.68
N ALA A 411 -10.98 8.30 1.71
CA ALA A 411 -9.73 9.07 1.76
C ALA A 411 -9.97 10.58 1.85
N ARG A 412 -11.03 11.08 1.20
CA ARG A 412 -11.43 12.48 1.28
C ARG A 412 -12.00 12.82 2.66
N LEU A 413 -12.94 12.02 3.17
CA LEU A 413 -13.57 12.18 4.49
C LEU A 413 -12.55 12.18 5.62
N ASP A 414 -11.49 11.39 5.47
CA ASP A 414 -10.34 11.33 6.36
C ASP A 414 -9.70 12.71 6.63
N ARG A 415 -9.75 13.65 5.68
CA ARG A 415 -9.24 15.02 5.85
C ARG A 415 -10.27 15.99 6.42
N TRP A 416 -11.55 15.63 6.41
CA TRP A 416 -12.67 16.50 6.75
C TRP A 416 -13.22 16.21 8.14
N LEU A 417 -13.38 14.94 8.47
CA LEU A 417 -14.02 14.52 9.70
C LEU A 417 -13.13 14.77 10.92
N ALA A 418 -13.77 15.15 12.01
CA ALA A 418 -13.17 15.20 13.34
C ALA A 418 -12.66 13.81 13.74
N HIS A 419 -11.63 13.78 14.57
CA HIS A 419 -11.13 12.54 15.16
C HIS A 419 -11.21 12.61 16.68
N ILE A 420 -11.62 11.49 17.28
CA ILE A 420 -11.80 11.33 18.72
C ILE A 420 -10.54 10.68 19.28
N ARG A 421 -9.91 11.36 20.23
CA ARG A 421 -8.71 10.86 20.90
C ARG A 421 -9.05 9.76 21.91
N ARG A 422 -8.31 8.66 21.89
CA ARG A 422 -8.42 7.54 22.84
C ARG A 422 -7.05 7.06 23.28
N ASP A 423 -6.96 6.73 24.57
CA ASP A 423 -5.82 6.02 25.14
C ASP A 423 -6.20 4.54 25.26
N VAL A 424 -5.60 3.71 24.42
CA VAL A 424 -5.90 2.27 24.32
C VAL A 424 -4.78 1.48 24.98
N ARG A 425 -5.14 0.63 25.93
CA ARG A 425 -4.21 -0.31 26.57
C ARG A 425 -4.16 -1.62 25.79
N PHE A 426 -2.96 -2.03 25.42
CA PHE A 426 -2.62 -3.30 24.81
C PHE A 426 -1.84 -4.16 25.81
N LEU A 427 -2.15 -5.46 25.86
CA LEU A 427 -1.37 -6.45 26.57
C LEU A 427 -0.59 -7.25 25.54
N VAL A 428 0.73 -7.19 25.60
CA VAL A 428 1.62 -7.87 24.66
C VAL A 428 2.69 -8.66 25.42
N PRO A 429 3.36 -9.64 24.79
CA PRO A 429 4.51 -10.30 25.40
C PRO A 429 5.56 -9.29 25.87
N GLU A 430 6.28 -9.58 26.95
CA GLU A 430 7.28 -8.68 27.52
C GLU A 430 8.35 -8.18 26.52
N SER A 431 8.71 -9.05 25.56
CA SER A 431 9.66 -8.79 24.48
C SER A 431 9.17 -7.78 23.43
N VAL A 432 7.86 -7.50 23.39
CA VAL A 432 7.26 -6.54 22.45
C VAL A 432 7.29 -5.16 23.09
N SER A 433 8.12 -4.27 22.57
CA SER A 433 8.11 -2.86 22.96
C SER A 433 6.90 -2.12 22.39
N GLY A 434 6.59 -0.93 22.90
CA GLY A 434 5.53 -0.11 22.32
C GLY A 434 5.82 0.30 20.88
N ALA A 435 7.08 0.34 20.44
CA ALA A 435 7.43 0.51 19.02
C ALA A 435 6.89 -0.64 18.15
N GLY A 436 6.87 -1.88 18.67
CA GLY A 436 6.23 -3.01 18.01
C GLY A 436 4.71 -2.82 17.89
N VAL A 437 4.05 -2.43 18.98
CA VAL A 437 2.61 -2.11 18.94
C VAL A 437 2.31 -1.01 17.91
N LEU A 438 3.10 0.06 17.89
CA LEU A 438 2.97 1.12 16.89
C LEU A 438 3.12 0.60 15.45
N HIS A 439 4.00 -0.37 15.22
CA HIS A 439 4.18 -0.96 13.89
C HIS A 439 2.90 -1.66 13.40
N VAL A 440 2.22 -2.41 14.26
CA VAL A 440 0.96 -3.10 13.93
C VAL A 440 -0.19 -2.12 13.68
N LEU A 441 -0.20 -0.99 14.39
CA LEU A 441 -1.22 0.05 14.26
C LEU A 441 -1.01 0.96 13.04
N ARG A 442 0.13 0.89 12.36
CA ARG A 442 0.40 1.71 11.17
C ARG A 442 -0.52 1.32 10.02
N GLY A 443 -1.10 2.32 9.37
CA GLY A 443 -1.92 2.13 8.17
C GLY A 443 -3.30 1.52 8.45
N VAL A 444 -3.71 1.41 9.72
CA VAL A 444 -5.09 1.00 10.04
C VAL A 444 -6.05 2.11 9.55
N PRO A 445 -7.06 1.77 8.71
CA PRO A 445 -8.02 2.75 8.23
C PRO A 445 -8.71 3.50 9.37
N ARG A 446 -8.97 4.80 9.19
CA ARG A 446 -9.70 5.66 10.16
C ARG A 446 -9.01 5.86 11.51
N VAL A 447 -7.76 5.41 11.66
CA VAL A 447 -6.95 5.56 12.88
C VAL A 447 -5.70 6.38 12.56
N ARG A 448 -5.39 7.38 13.39
CA ARG A 448 -4.27 8.30 13.18
C ARG A 448 -3.46 8.58 14.44
N ALA A 449 -2.26 9.11 14.21
CA ALA A 449 -1.31 9.59 15.21
C ALA A 449 -1.08 8.64 16.41
N PRO A 450 -0.92 7.31 16.20
CA PRO A 450 -0.65 6.42 17.32
C PRO A 450 0.70 6.76 17.95
N ARG A 451 0.70 7.02 19.27
CA ARG A 451 1.90 7.31 20.05
C ARG A 451 1.86 6.59 21.40
N VAL A 452 2.99 6.02 21.80
CA VAL A 452 3.10 5.40 23.12
C VAL A 452 3.03 6.49 24.20
N VAL A 453 2.19 6.27 25.21
CA VAL A 453 2.05 7.13 26.39
C VAL A 453 2.78 6.51 27.58
N SER A 454 2.65 5.19 27.76
CA SER A 454 3.32 4.48 28.85
C SER A 454 3.56 3.01 28.50
N GLU A 455 4.63 2.45 29.04
CA GLU A 455 4.93 1.02 28.98
C GLU A 455 5.27 0.51 30.38
N VAL A 456 4.62 -0.56 30.81
CA VAL A 456 4.86 -1.17 32.12
C VAL A 456 4.88 -2.69 31.98
N VAL A 457 5.90 -3.35 32.51
CA VAL A 457 5.96 -4.82 32.56
C VAL A 457 5.41 -5.30 33.91
N ARG A 458 4.46 -6.24 33.87
CA ARG A 458 3.92 -6.93 35.05
C ARG A 458 3.62 -8.38 34.67
N THR A 459 3.98 -9.33 35.54
CA THR A 459 3.58 -10.75 35.41
C THR A 459 3.89 -11.36 34.03
N GLY A 460 5.08 -11.12 33.47
CA GLY A 460 5.51 -11.70 32.18
C GLY A 460 4.81 -11.13 30.92
N GLN A 461 4.04 -10.05 31.06
CA GLN A 461 3.44 -9.29 29.96
C GLN A 461 3.81 -7.80 30.06
N ARG A 462 3.92 -7.14 28.91
CA ARG A 462 4.05 -5.68 28.83
C ARG A 462 2.68 -5.08 28.55
N ALA A 463 2.24 -4.18 29.41
CA ALA A 463 1.12 -3.29 29.16
C ALA A 463 1.64 -2.04 28.43
N VAL A 464 1.21 -1.85 27.18
CA VAL A 464 1.53 -0.67 26.37
C VAL A 464 0.25 0.17 26.24
N VAL A 465 0.29 1.42 26.68
CA VAL A 465 -0.81 2.37 26.46
C VAL A 465 -0.43 3.25 25.28
N VAL A 466 -1.24 3.21 24.21
CA VAL A 466 -1.07 4.02 23.01
C VAL A 466 -2.20 5.03 22.93
N ARG A 467 -1.85 6.30 22.81
CA ARG A 467 -2.77 7.37 22.44
C ARG A 467 -2.90 7.41 20.93
N LEU A 468 -4.13 7.39 20.45
CA LEU A 468 -4.47 7.42 19.03
C LEU A 468 -5.73 8.25 18.80
N GLU A 469 -6.03 8.54 17.54
CA GLU A 469 -7.20 9.32 17.13
C GLU A 469 -8.04 8.48 16.15
N ILE A 470 -9.31 8.27 16.48
CA ILE A 470 -10.27 7.47 15.69
C ILE A 470 -11.24 8.41 14.98
N ARG A 471 -11.48 8.23 13.69
CA ARG A 471 -12.37 9.10 12.90
C ARG A 471 -13.79 9.11 13.46
N GLY A 472 -14.40 10.30 13.52
CA GLY A 472 -15.64 10.55 14.26
C GLY A 472 -16.90 9.91 13.68
N ASP A 473 -16.86 9.34 12.48
CA ASP A 473 -17.94 8.55 11.88
C ASP A 473 -17.84 7.04 12.17
N ALA A 474 -16.83 6.60 12.92
CA ALA A 474 -16.67 5.21 13.34
C ALA A 474 -17.33 4.94 14.70
N ASP A 475 -17.71 3.68 14.92
CA ASP A 475 -17.97 3.18 16.28
C ASP A 475 -16.63 3.13 17.00
N VAL A 476 -16.46 4.02 17.97
CA VAL A 476 -15.18 4.20 18.67
C VAL A 476 -14.85 2.98 19.51
N ASP A 477 -15.85 2.35 20.14
CA ASP A 477 -15.62 1.22 21.04
C ASP A 477 -15.32 -0.06 20.25
N ALA A 478 -16.06 -0.29 19.15
CA ALA A 478 -15.76 -1.39 18.24
C ALA A 478 -14.39 -1.22 17.58
N ALA A 479 -14.03 0.00 17.15
CA ALA A 479 -12.70 0.26 16.59
C ALA A 479 -11.58 0.00 17.61
N VAL A 480 -11.77 0.35 18.88
CA VAL A 480 -10.80 0.04 19.94
C VAL A 480 -10.62 -1.47 20.11
N GLU A 481 -11.71 -2.23 20.04
CA GLU A 481 -11.65 -3.68 20.18
C GLU A 481 -10.97 -4.35 18.97
N ASP A 482 -11.28 -3.92 17.75
CA ASP A 482 -10.61 -4.39 16.53
C ASP A 482 -9.09 -4.12 16.58
N LEU A 483 -8.68 -2.96 17.11
CA LEU A 483 -7.27 -2.65 17.31
C LEU A 483 -6.62 -3.60 18.32
N ARG A 484 -7.29 -3.92 19.43
CA ARG A 484 -6.78 -4.88 20.43
C ARG A 484 -6.63 -6.26 19.82
N GLN A 485 -7.65 -6.73 19.10
CA GLN A 485 -7.63 -8.02 18.45
C GLN A 485 -6.49 -8.09 17.44
N ARG A 486 -6.32 -7.08 16.59
CA ARG A 486 -5.23 -7.02 15.61
C ARG A 486 -3.84 -7.09 16.25
N VAL A 487 -3.61 -6.36 17.34
CA VAL A 487 -2.33 -6.40 18.08
C VAL A 487 -2.16 -7.76 18.77
N SER A 488 -3.23 -8.31 19.33
CA SER A 488 -3.24 -9.65 19.92
C SER A 488 -2.91 -10.73 18.89
N ASP A 489 -3.46 -10.65 17.69
CA ASP A 489 -3.21 -11.62 16.61
C ASP A 489 -1.78 -11.50 16.05
N ALA A 490 -1.29 -10.26 15.87
CA ALA A 490 0.06 -10.01 15.39
C ALA A 490 1.14 -10.52 16.36
N TYR A 491 0.84 -10.51 17.65
CA TYR A 491 1.72 -10.99 18.72
C TYR A 491 1.16 -12.21 19.44
N ALA A 492 0.24 -12.92 18.79
CA ALA A 492 -0.28 -14.17 19.29
C ALA A 492 0.93 -15.07 19.47
N TRP A 493 1.11 -15.57 20.70
CA TRP A 493 2.19 -16.48 21.00
C TRP A 493 2.08 -17.65 20.03
N PRO A 494 3.11 -17.96 19.20
CA PRO A 494 3.02 -19.14 18.37
C PRO A 494 2.89 -20.32 19.32
N LEU A 495 1.88 -21.16 19.10
CA LEU A 495 1.98 -22.58 19.42
C LEU A 495 3.15 -23.10 18.59
N GLY A 496 4.37 -22.92 19.12
CA GLY A 496 5.64 -23.05 18.40
C GLY A 496 5.99 -24.50 18.15
N MET A 497 5.33 -25.11 17.16
CA MET A 497 5.61 -26.46 16.72
C MET A 497 5.58 -26.56 15.20
N SER A 498 6.54 -27.26 14.62
CA SER A 498 6.38 -27.83 13.27
C SER A 498 5.33 -28.91 13.36
N LEU A 499 4.25 -28.79 12.57
CA LEU A 499 3.34 -29.91 12.38
C LEU A 499 4.15 -31.13 11.88
N PRO A 500 3.97 -32.34 12.44
CA PRO A 500 4.55 -33.55 11.86
C PRO A 500 4.09 -33.70 10.41
N ARG A 501 4.90 -34.34 9.56
CA ARG A 501 4.49 -34.66 8.19
C ARG A 501 3.14 -35.39 8.22
N ARG A 502 2.15 -34.89 7.46
CA ARG A 502 0.76 -35.38 7.42
C ARG A 502 0.60 -36.86 7.03
N ASP A 503 1.67 -37.52 6.58
CA ASP A 503 1.64 -38.86 6.00
C ASP A 503 2.13 -39.97 6.97
N ALA A 504 2.51 -39.63 8.22
CA ALA A 504 2.91 -40.60 9.24
C ALA A 504 1.97 -40.56 10.44
N ALA A 505 1.50 -41.73 10.90
CA ALA A 505 0.75 -41.82 12.15
C ALA A 505 1.64 -41.34 13.31
N PRO A 506 1.14 -40.45 14.20
CA PRO A 506 1.96 -39.87 15.25
C PRO A 506 2.39 -40.95 16.25
N GLY A 507 3.70 -41.16 16.35
CA GLY A 507 4.28 -42.11 17.29
C GLY A 507 4.11 -41.66 18.76
N PRO A 508 4.35 -42.56 19.72
CA PRO A 508 4.32 -42.23 21.15
C PRO A 508 5.27 -41.08 21.53
N VAL A 509 4.98 -40.40 22.65
CA VAL A 509 5.85 -39.34 23.19
C VAL A 509 6.62 -39.87 24.39
N ALA A 510 7.92 -40.08 24.21
CA ALA A 510 8.86 -40.45 25.26
C ALA A 510 9.32 -39.22 26.06
N TYR A 511 9.35 -39.34 27.39
CA TYR A 511 9.80 -38.29 28.30
C TYR A 511 10.58 -38.89 29.47
N LEU A 512 11.42 -38.08 30.13
CA LEU A 512 12.12 -38.54 31.35
C LEU A 512 11.10 -38.74 32.48
N GLY A 513 10.91 -39.99 32.88
CA GLY A 513 9.97 -40.39 33.92
C GLY A 513 10.43 -40.09 35.35
N PRO A 514 9.64 -40.48 36.36
CA PRO A 514 8.34 -41.17 36.24
C PRO A 514 7.19 -40.20 35.88
N ALA A 515 5.95 -40.73 35.78
CA ALA A 515 4.74 -39.91 35.69
C ALA A 515 4.59 -38.97 36.91
N GLY A 516 4.06 -37.78 36.69
CA GLY A 516 3.93 -36.68 37.65
C GLY A 516 5.09 -35.69 37.63
N THR A 517 5.99 -35.76 36.64
CA THR A 517 7.13 -34.83 36.48
C THR A 517 6.80 -33.67 35.54
N PHE A 518 7.57 -32.59 35.62
CA PHE A 518 7.46 -31.48 34.65
C PHE A 518 7.76 -31.92 33.21
N SER A 519 8.56 -32.99 33.03
CA SER A 519 8.80 -33.61 31.71
C SER A 519 7.53 -34.23 31.12
N GLU A 520 6.69 -34.85 31.96
CA GLU A 520 5.37 -35.33 31.52
C GLU A 520 4.43 -34.17 31.18
N THR A 521 4.43 -33.10 31.99
CA THR A 521 3.66 -31.89 31.70
C THR A 521 4.07 -31.28 30.36
N ALA A 522 5.39 -31.20 30.09
CA ALA A 522 5.91 -30.76 28.80
C ALA A 522 5.42 -31.68 27.66
N ALA A 523 5.51 -33.00 27.84
CA ALA A 523 5.05 -33.97 26.85
C ALA A 523 3.55 -33.84 26.53
N ARG A 524 2.70 -33.63 27.55
CA ARG A 524 1.27 -33.35 27.38
C ARG A 524 1.02 -32.04 26.64
N HIS A 525 1.74 -30.97 27.00
CA HIS A 525 1.61 -29.67 26.33
C HIS A 525 2.00 -29.76 24.85
N CYS A 526 3.08 -30.47 24.54
CA CYS A 526 3.52 -30.73 23.17
C CYS A 526 2.48 -31.55 22.38
N ALA A 527 1.99 -32.64 22.97
CA ALA A 527 0.96 -33.49 22.37
C ALA A 527 -0.32 -32.73 22.01
N ALA A 528 -0.87 -31.98 22.98
CA ALA A 528 -2.08 -31.19 22.79
C ALA A 528 -1.90 -30.11 21.73
N THR A 529 -0.74 -29.46 21.72
CA THR A 529 -0.40 -28.41 20.75
C THR A 529 -0.25 -28.95 19.32
N LEU A 530 0.18 -30.21 19.16
CA LEU A 530 0.24 -30.90 17.87
C LEU A 530 -1.13 -31.39 17.35
N GLY A 531 -2.21 -31.18 18.10
CA GLY A 531 -3.53 -31.72 17.77
C GLY A 531 -3.61 -33.24 17.86
N LEU A 532 -2.69 -33.86 18.62
CA LEU A 532 -2.72 -35.29 18.88
C LEU A 532 -3.79 -35.57 19.93
N LEU A 533 -4.85 -36.27 19.52
CA LEU A 533 -5.87 -36.74 20.44
C LEU A 533 -5.31 -37.92 21.24
N ASP A 534 -4.93 -37.65 22.49
CA ASP A 534 -4.49 -38.65 23.49
C ASP A 534 -3.34 -39.59 23.06
N PRO A 535 -2.15 -39.06 22.69
CA PRO A 535 -1.03 -39.93 22.32
C PRO A 535 -0.47 -40.66 23.55
N PRO A 536 0.00 -41.92 23.40
CA PRO A 536 0.65 -42.64 24.50
C PRO A 536 1.91 -41.90 24.97
N LEU A 537 1.94 -41.54 26.27
CA LEU A 537 3.10 -40.96 26.93
C LEU A 537 3.94 -42.07 27.58
N ILE A 538 5.20 -42.20 27.18
CA ILE A 538 6.08 -43.28 27.65
C ILE A 538 7.15 -42.71 28.60
N PRO A 539 7.10 -43.03 29.90
CA PRO A 539 8.15 -42.65 30.84
C PRO A 539 9.42 -43.47 30.60
N MET A 540 10.55 -42.78 30.50
CA MET A 540 11.88 -43.37 30.32
C MET A 540 12.76 -43.21 31.56
N GLY A 541 13.76 -44.08 31.73
CA GLY A 541 14.65 -44.07 32.89
C GLY A 541 15.79 -43.06 32.81
N SER A 542 16.19 -42.68 31.60
CA SER A 542 17.32 -41.78 31.33
C SER A 542 17.04 -40.86 30.13
N PHE A 543 17.89 -39.84 29.91
CA PHE A 543 17.75 -39.00 28.72
C PHE A 543 18.20 -39.73 27.46
N GLU A 544 19.16 -40.63 27.61
CA GLU A 544 19.67 -41.55 26.60
C GLU A 544 18.53 -42.43 26.07
N ASP A 545 17.73 -43.04 26.95
CA ASP A 545 16.55 -43.83 26.56
C ASP A 545 15.50 -43.00 25.78
N VAL A 546 15.31 -41.71 26.15
CA VAL A 546 14.41 -40.80 25.42
C VAL A 546 14.94 -40.55 24.00
N LEU A 547 16.26 -40.38 23.85
CA LEU A 547 16.87 -40.19 22.54
C LEU A 547 16.85 -41.48 21.72
N GLU A 548 17.09 -42.64 22.31
CA GLU A 548 16.97 -43.94 21.63
C GLU A 548 15.54 -44.16 21.10
N ALA A 549 14.52 -43.84 21.91
CA ALA A 549 13.14 -43.88 21.46
C ALA A 549 12.89 -42.91 20.30
N ALA A 550 13.49 -41.71 20.33
CA ALA A 550 13.39 -40.76 19.23
C ALA A 550 14.02 -41.30 17.93
N HIS A 551 15.13 -42.03 18.01
CA HIS A 551 15.73 -42.74 16.86
C HIS A 551 14.83 -43.85 16.33
N ALA A 552 14.16 -44.58 17.22
CA ALA A 552 13.20 -45.62 16.88
C ALA A 552 11.92 -45.08 16.20
N GLY A 553 11.74 -43.75 16.16
CA GLY A 553 10.61 -43.09 15.49
C GLY A 553 9.54 -42.57 16.44
N HIS A 554 9.79 -42.57 17.76
CA HIS A 554 8.95 -41.86 18.73
C HIS A 554 9.31 -40.36 18.74
N MET A 555 8.50 -39.54 19.39
CA MET A 555 8.91 -38.18 19.74
C MET A 555 9.55 -38.18 21.13
N GLY A 556 10.69 -37.53 21.28
CA GLY A 556 11.35 -37.33 22.58
C GLY A 556 11.13 -35.92 23.12
N VAL A 557 10.86 -35.77 24.41
CA VAL A 557 10.75 -34.47 25.07
C VAL A 557 11.84 -34.34 26.13
N LEU A 558 12.72 -33.35 25.94
CA LEU A 558 13.88 -33.12 26.82
C LEU A 558 13.96 -31.65 27.26
N PRO A 559 14.25 -31.36 28.53
CA PRO A 559 14.53 -30.00 28.97
C PRO A 559 15.83 -29.50 28.35
N ILE A 560 15.89 -28.22 27.96
CA ILE A 560 17.11 -27.61 27.42
C ILE A 560 17.64 -26.48 28.29
N CYS A 561 16.80 -25.57 28.76
CA CYS A 561 17.23 -24.52 29.66
C CYS A 561 16.16 -24.16 30.68
N SER A 562 16.58 -23.69 31.84
CA SER A 562 15.71 -23.16 32.88
C SER A 562 16.12 -21.75 33.23
N SER A 563 15.13 -20.89 33.41
CA SER A 563 15.35 -19.51 33.89
C SER A 563 15.93 -19.45 35.30
N ALA A 564 15.75 -20.50 36.11
CA ALA A 564 16.29 -20.59 37.46
C ALA A 564 17.75 -21.07 37.49
N SER A 565 18.19 -21.89 36.52
CA SER A 565 19.46 -22.62 36.62
C SER A 565 20.30 -22.69 35.33
N GLY A 566 19.92 -21.98 34.27
CA GLY A 566 20.64 -21.98 33.00
C GLY A 566 20.46 -23.29 32.21
N LEU A 567 21.51 -23.74 31.51
CA LEU A 567 21.50 -24.94 30.68
C LEU A 567 21.24 -26.20 31.51
N VAL A 568 20.35 -27.08 31.05
CA VAL A 568 20.14 -28.39 31.69
C VAL A 568 21.19 -29.37 31.19
N GLU A 569 22.36 -29.36 31.85
CA GLU A 569 23.58 -30.00 31.34
C GLU A 569 23.44 -31.49 31.05
N ARG A 570 22.75 -32.27 31.90
CA ARG A 570 22.58 -33.71 31.67
C ARG A 570 21.84 -34.02 30.37
N ALA A 571 20.80 -33.23 30.05
CA ALA A 571 20.06 -33.38 28.81
C ALA A 571 20.86 -32.87 27.60
N ALA A 572 21.60 -31.77 27.79
CA ALA A 572 22.51 -31.25 26.78
C ALA A 572 23.65 -32.23 26.45
N GLU A 573 24.27 -32.85 27.45
CA GLU A 573 25.32 -33.84 27.26
C GLU A 573 24.79 -35.08 26.53
N ALA A 574 23.62 -35.59 26.93
CA ALA A 574 22.97 -36.68 26.22
C ALA A 574 22.70 -36.34 24.75
N LEU A 575 22.20 -35.12 24.46
CA LEU A 575 22.00 -34.64 23.09
C LEU A 575 23.32 -34.49 22.30
N LEU A 576 24.41 -34.09 22.95
CA LEU A 576 25.73 -33.99 22.30
C LEU A 576 26.32 -35.36 21.94
N VAL A 577 26.10 -36.37 22.78
CA VAL A 577 26.69 -37.71 22.61
C VAL A 577 25.80 -38.60 21.74
N HIS A 578 24.48 -38.53 21.92
CA HIS A 578 23.51 -39.45 21.33
C HIS A 578 22.50 -38.77 20.40
N GLY A 579 22.60 -37.47 20.12
CA GLY A 579 21.62 -36.73 19.32
C GLY A 579 21.86 -36.71 17.81
N GLU A 580 22.85 -37.44 17.30
CA GLU A 580 23.16 -37.46 15.86
C GLU A 580 21.97 -37.96 15.03
N GLY A 581 21.60 -37.25 13.96
CA GLY A 581 20.44 -37.61 13.13
C GLY A 581 19.07 -37.22 13.71
N LEU A 582 19.04 -36.60 14.89
CA LEU A 582 17.84 -35.99 15.45
C LEU A 582 17.78 -34.48 15.17
N ALA A 583 16.58 -33.90 15.24
CA ALA A 583 16.34 -32.47 15.18
C ALA A 583 15.24 -32.08 16.15
N ALA A 584 15.24 -30.81 16.58
CA ALA A 584 14.18 -30.22 17.35
C ALA A 584 13.11 -29.64 16.40
N GLY A 585 11.86 -30.04 16.65
CA GLY A 585 10.68 -29.63 15.87
C GLY A 585 9.70 -28.74 16.62
N GLY A 586 9.93 -28.50 17.91
CA GLY A 586 9.08 -27.63 18.72
C GLY A 586 9.70 -27.31 20.07
N VAL A 587 9.12 -26.31 20.73
CA VAL A 587 9.46 -25.94 22.10
C VAL A 587 8.21 -25.92 22.98
N ALA A 588 8.35 -26.34 24.23
CA ALA A 588 7.34 -26.15 25.26
C ALA A 588 7.95 -25.52 26.50
N ASP A 589 7.38 -24.39 26.92
CA ASP A 589 7.75 -23.74 28.17
C ASP A 589 6.81 -24.23 29.28
N VAL A 590 7.39 -24.86 30.31
CA VAL A 590 6.65 -25.32 31.49
C VAL A 590 7.02 -24.44 32.67
N ALA A 591 6.00 -23.88 33.32
CA ALA A 591 6.19 -23.18 34.59
C ALA A 591 6.58 -24.19 35.67
N VAL A 592 7.75 -23.99 36.26
CA VAL A 592 8.23 -24.77 37.40
C VAL A 592 7.76 -24.05 38.65
N ARG A 593 6.67 -24.56 39.22
CA ARG A 593 6.08 -24.10 40.48
C ARG A 593 6.06 -25.26 41.45
N PHE A 594 6.37 -24.99 42.70
CA PHE A 594 6.34 -26.02 43.73
C PHE A 594 5.24 -25.71 44.73
N ASP A 595 4.37 -26.69 44.96
CA ASP A 595 3.41 -26.70 46.06
C ASP A 595 3.95 -27.62 47.17
N ALA A 596 3.64 -27.29 48.42
CA ALA A 596 3.88 -28.16 49.56
C ALA A 596 2.66 -29.05 49.79
N TYR A 597 2.88 -30.35 49.87
CA TYR A 597 1.85 -31.36 50.10
C TYR A 597 2.09 -32.12 51.40
N VAL A 598 1.00 -32.58 52.01
CA VAL A 598 0.99 -33.36 53.25
C VAL A 598 -0.03 -34.50 53.15
N PRO A 599 0.10 -35.57 53.98
CA PRO A 599 -0.92 -36.61 54.06
C PRO A 599 -2.29 -36.06 54.48
N GLU A 600 -3.36 -36.75 54.11
CA GLU A 600 -4.72 -36.40 54.50
C GLU A 600 -4.88 -36.32 56.03
N GLY A 601 -5.55 -35.27 56.50
CA GLY A 601 -5.78 -35.02 57.93
C GLY A 601 -4.56 -34.48 58.69
N VAL A 602 -3.44 -34.22 58.04
CA VAL A 602 -2.24 -33.63 58.66
C VAL A 602 -2.17 -32.13 58.36
N HIS A 603 -2.01 -31.30 59.38
CA HIS A 603 -1.81 -29.85 59.19
C HIS A 603 -0.31 -29.51 59.14
N LEU A 604 0.05 -28.54 58.30
CA LEU A 604 1.44 -28.10 58.11
C LEU A 604 2.08 -27.60 59.42
N GLU A 605 1.29 -27.01 60.31
CA GLU A 605 1.73 -26.52 61.62
C GLU A 605 2.26 -27.64 62.51
N ASP A 606 1.67 -28.83 62.42
CA ASP A 606 2.04 -30.02 63.19
C ASP A 606 3.35 -30.67 62.67
N LEU A 607 3.81 -30.28 61.48
CA LEU A 607 5.00 -30.82 60.82
C LEU A 607 6.25 -29.96 61.00
N ARG A 608 6.22 -28.93 61.87
CA ARG A 608 7.40 -28.10 62.14
C ARG A 608 8.55 -28.96 62.68
N GLY A 609 9.69 -28.98 61.99
CA GLY A 609 10.83 -29.86 62.33
C GLY A 609 10.83 -31.25 61.67
N ALA A 610 9.77 -31.60 60.93
CA ALA A 610 9.65 -32.88 60.23
C ALA A 610 10.52 -32.92 58.95
N GLN A 611 10.51 -34.07 58.26
CA GLN A 611 11.21 -34.22 56.99
C GLN A 611 10.46 -33.50 55.87
N VAL A 612 11.19 -32.95 54.91
CA VAL A 612 10.66 -32.47 53.63
C VAL A 612 11.36 -33.18 52.48
N LEU A 613 10.59 -33.92 51.69
CA LEU A 613 11.11 -34.78 50.62
C LEU A 613 10.87 -34.14 49.26
N SER A 614 11.92 -34.09 48.45
CA SER A 614 11.81 -33.72 47.04
C SER A 614 13.12 -33.98 46.28
N HIS A 615 13.09 -33.73 44.98
CA HIS A 615 14.29 -33.68 44.15
C HIS A 615 15.24 -32.56 44.62
N PRO A 616 16.58 -32.74 44.57
CA PRO A 616 17.56 -31.74 45.04
C PRO A 616 17.33 -30.33 44.48
N GLN A 617 16.92 -30.23 43.20
CA GLN A 617 16.64 -28.94 42.55
C GLN A 617 15.38 -28.24 43.08
N ALA A 618 14.37 -28.99 43.51
CA ALA A 618 13.16 -28.43 44.13
C ALA A 618 13.45 -27.94 45.55
N LEU A 619 14.22 -28.72 46.32
CA LEU A 619 14.67 -28.32 47.67
C LEU A 619 15.49 -27.02 47.63
N ARG A 620 16.41 -26.89 46.66
CA ARG A 620 17.21 -25.67 46.46
C ARG A 620 16.40 -24.45 46.03
N GLN A 621 15.19 -24.64 45.49
CA GLN A 621 14.32 -23.56 45.06
C GLN A 621 13.26 -23.19 46.10
N CYS A 622 13.15 -23.89 47.23
CA CYS A 622 12.13 -23.62 48.25
C CYS A 622 12.76 -23.37 49.62
N THR A 623 13.95 -22.77 49.65
CA THR A 623 14.76 -22.62 50.87
C THR A 623 14.08 -21.76 51.92
N ARG A 624 13.33 -20.71 51.52
CA ARG A 624 12.59 -19.85 52.45
C ARG A 624 11.43 -20.59 53.09
N PHE A 625 10.71 -21.40 52.32
CA PHE A 625 9.64 -22.25 52.85
C PHE A 625 10.19 -23.27 53.86
N ILE A 626 11.26 -23.97 53.49
CA ILE A 626 11.94 -24.96 54.34
C ILE A 626 12.41 -24.31 55.65
N ALA A 627 13.03 -23.13 55.57
CA ALA A 627 13.49 -22.39 56.74
C ALA A 627 12.32 -21.91 57.62
N ARG A 628 11.25 -21.36 57.02
CA ARG A 628 10.07 -20.86 57.72
C ARG A 628 9.40 -21.94 58.58
N TRP A 629 9.34 -23.16 58.06
CA TRP A 629 8.74 -24.31 58.75
C TRP A 629 9.76 -25.19 59.47
N ARG A 630 11.05 -24.82 59.48
CA ARG A 630 12.16 -25.55 60.10
C ARG A 630 12.24 -27.03 59.66
N LEU A 631 11.92 -27.30 58.40
CA LEU A 631 11.87 -28.66 57.86
C LEU A 631 13.28 -29.20 57.59
N ARG A 632 13.45 -30.52 57.68
CA ARG A 632 14.71 -31.21 57.37
C ARG A 632 14.68 -31.77 55.94
N PRO A 633 15.44 -31.21 54.99
CA PRO A 633 15.42 -31.66 53.60
C PRO A 633 15.97 -33.09 53.45
N VAL A 634 15.27 -33.91 52.67
CA VAL A 634 15.65 -35.27 52.31
C VAL A 634 15.51 -35.43 50.80
N GLU A 635 16.63 -35.73 50.15
CA GLU A 635 16.69 -35.82 48.69
C GLU A 635 16.06 -37.12 48.17
N THR A 636 15.32 -37.01 47.07
CA THR A 636 14.76 -38.12 46.31
C THR A 636 15.13 -38.03 44.84
N MET A 637 14.98 -39.13 44.11
CA MET A 637 15.29 -39.19 42.68
C MET A 637 14.34 -38.35 41.80
N SER A 638 13.12 -38.05 42.27
CA SER A 638 12.17 -37.14 41.61
C SER A 638 11.15 -36.57 42.62
N THR A 639 10.45 -35.50 42.22
CA THR A 639 9.33 -34.93 42.98
C THR A 639 8.16 -35.93 43.12
N ALA A 640 7.89 -36.70 42.06
CA ALA A 640 6.85 -37.73 42.06
C ALA A 640 7.19 -38.90 43.01
N GLU A 641 8.46 -39.32 43.04
CA GLU A 641 8.93 -40.36 43.97
C GLU A 641 8.84 -39.92 45.42
N ALA A 642 9.13 -38.64 45.71
CA ALA A 642 8.90 -38.07 47.04
C ALA A 642 7.43 -38.18 47.48
N GLY A 643 6.51 -37.87 46.56
CA GLY A 643 5.07 -38.05 46.78
C GLY A 643 4.70 -39.49 47.11
N ARG A 644 5.15 -40.45 46.30
CA ARG A 644 4.85 -41.88 46.50
C ARG A 644 5.40 -42.41 47.82
N ARG A 645 6.61 -42.00 48.19
CA ARG A 645 7.23 -42.42 49.45
C ARG A 645 6.46 -41.93 50.67
N VAL A 646 5.92 -40.71 50.62
CA VAL A 646 5.09 -40.17 51.71
C VAL A 646 3.69 -40.78 51.71
N ALA A 647 3.09 -41.02 50.54
CA ALA A 647 1.80 -41.70 50.42
C ALA A 647 1.86 -43.18 50.86
N GLY A 648 3.01 -43.84 50.73
CA GLY A 648 3.23 -45.26 51.04
C GLY A 648 3.27 -45.65 52.53
N GLY A 649 2.93 -44.74 53.46
CA GLY A 649 2.68 -45.10 54.86
C GLY A 649 3.83 -44.95 55.86
N GLY A 650 4.72 -43.97 55.65
CA GLY A 650 5.78 -43.60 56.62
C GLY A 650 5.35 -42.57 57.67
N ALA A 651 6.31 -42.10 58.49
CA ALA A 651 6.09 -40.95 59.38
C ALA A 651 5.67 -39.71 58.56
N PRO A 652 4.72 -38.88 59.05
CA PRO A 652 4.25 -37.70 58.32
C PRO A 652 5.40 -36.76 57.92
N ALA A 653 5.41 -36.38 56.64
CA ALA A 653 6.44 -35.52 56.07
C ALA A 653 5.82 -34.58 55.02
N VAL A 654 6.50 -33.48 54.75
CA VAL A 654 6.11 -32.54 53.69
C VAL A 654 6.72 -33.02 52.37
N VAL A 655 5.97 -32.93 51.28
CA VAL A 655 6.47 -33.16 49.92
C VAL A 655 6.48 -31.85 49.17
N LEU A 656 7.59 -31.51 48.52
CA LEU A 656 7.61 -30.41 47.54
C LEU A 656 7.51 -30.99 46.15
N ALA A 657 6.50 -30.60 45.38
CA ALA A 657 6.30 -31.13 44.04
C ALA A 657 5.57 -30.13 43.14
N GLY A 658 5.56 -30.42 41.83
CA GLY A 658 4.77 -29.66 40.87
C GLY A 658 3.29 -29.63 41.22
N ALA A 659 2.58 -28.59 40.77
CA ALA A 659 1.13 -28.49 40.91
C ALA A 659 0.43 -29.72 40.31
N GLY A 660 -0.54 -30.29 41.04
CA GLY A 660 -1.38 -31.42 40.58
C GLY A 660 -0.87 -32.82 40.97
N LEU A 661 0.31 -32.95 41.60
CA LEU A 661 0.78 -34.26 42.09
C LEU A 661 -0.13 -34.82 43.21
N GLY A 662 -0.63 -33.95 44.09
CA GLY A 662 -1.41 -34.34 45.27
C GLY A 662 -2.65 -35.17 44.95
N ASP A 663 -3.41 -34.74 43.93
CA ASP A 663 -4.65 -35.41 43.51
C ASP A 663 -4.41 -36.86 43.06
N SER A 664 -3.27 -37.13 42.42
CA SER A 664 -2.92 -38.47 41.92
C SER A 664 -2.47 -39.45 43.00
N LEU A 665 -2.05 -38.95 44.17
CA LEU A 665 -1.45 -39.74 45.25
C LEU A 665 -2.20 -39.64 46.58
N GLY A 666 -3.37 -39.00 46.59
CA GLY A 666 -4.17 -38.77 47.81
C GLY A 666 -3.48 -37.85 48.83
N LEU A 667 -2.59 -36.97 48.37
CA LEU A 667 -1.93 -35.97 49.22
C LEU A 667 -2.65 -34.62 49.10
N HIS A 668 -2.75 -33.89 50.21
CA HIS A 668 -3.43 -32.60 50.27
C HIS A 668 -2.43 -31.45 50.14
N VAL A 669 -2.84 -30.39 49.44
CA VAL A 669 -2.05 -29.17 49.29
C VAL A 669 -2.05 -28.43 50.63
N ALA A 670 -0.89 -28.33 51.27
CA ALA A 670 -0.69 -27.57 52.50
C ALA A 670 -0.45 -26.08 52.23
N GLU A 671 0.35 -25.76 51.21
CA GLU A 671 0.62 -24.39 50.79
C GLU A 671 1.01 -24.38 49.30
N ARG A 672 0.51 -23.41 48.54
CA ARG A 672 0.79 -23.28 47.11
C ARG A 672 1.95 -22.33 46.84
N GLU A 673 2.66 -22.56 45.74
CA GLU A 673 3.70 -21.67 45.19
C GLU A 673 4.76 -21.31 46.25
N VAL A 674 5.34 -22.33 46.85
CA VAL A 674 6.32 -22.22 47.94
C VAL A 674 7.77 -22.03 47.44
N ASP A 675 7.93 -21.86 46.14
CA ASP A 675 9.20 -21.56 45.50
C ASP A 675 9.69 -20.12 45.77
N ASP A 676 11.02 -19.97 45.90
CA ASP A 676 11.70 -18.72 46.21
C ASP A 676 11.70 -17.76 45.01
N LEU A 677 11.64 -18.30 43.79
CA LEU A 677 11.66 -17.58 42.52
C LEU A 677 10.33 -17.77 41.78
N SER A 678 9.37 -16.91 42.10
CA SER A 678 8.07 -16.88 41.43
C SER A 678 8.23 -16.74 39.91
N GLY A 679 7.59 -17.64 39.17
CA GLY A 679 7.48 -17.56 37.71
C GLY A 679 8.65 -18.19 36.96
N SER A 680 9.41 -19.09 37.60
CA SER A 680 10.45 -19.85 36.91
C SER A 680 9.85 -20.71 35.78
N LEU A 681 10.51 -20.67 34.63
CA LEU A 681 10.17 -21.45 33.43
C LEU A 681 11.33 -22.38 33.08
N THR A 682 11.01 -23.61 32.71
CA THR A 682 11.92 -24.54 32.04
C THR A 682 11.41 -24.80 30.63
N ARG A 683 12.29 -24.58 29.65
CA ARG A 683 12.05 -24.83 28.24
C ARG A 683 12.42 -26.26 27.88
N PHE A 684 11.54 -26.93 27.17
CA PHE A 684 11.70 -28.28 26.66
C PHE A 684 11.73 -28.27 25.14
N LEU A 685 12.57 -29.11 24.55
CA LEU A 685 12.61 -29.39 23.12
C LEU A 685 11.82 -30.66 22.82
N VAL A 686 11.09 -30.62 21.70
CA VAL A 686 10.53 -31.83 21.07
C VAL A 686 11.48 -32.29 20.00
N ILE A 687 12.02 -33.48 20.15
CA ILE A 687 13.06 -34.07 19.29
C ILE A 687 12.49 -35.28 18.56
N ALA A 688 12.84 -35.45 17.29
CA ALA A 688 12.57 -36.64 16.50
C ALA A 688 13.65 -36.77 15.41
N ARG A 689 13.61 -37.84 14.60
CA ARG A 689 14.52 -37.98 13.45
C ARG A 689 14.42 -36.78 12.51
N GLN A 690 15.56 -36.39 11.94
CA GLN A 690 15.62 -35.35 10.93
C GLN A 690 14.66 -35.66 9.77
N GLY A 691 13.81 -34.70 9.43
CA GLY A 691 12.81 -34.83 8.35
C GLY A 691 11.43 -35.34 8.79
N GLU A 692 11.22 -35.70 10.05
CA GLU A 692 9.89 -36.06 10.61
C GLU A 692 9.01 -34.82 10.85
N PHE A 693 9.64 -33.67 11.10
CA PHE A 693 8.95 -32.39 11.24
C PHE A 693 8.71 -31.71 9.89
N GLY A 694 7.50 -31.21 9.67
CA GLY A 694 7.14 -30.40 8.50
C GLY A 694 7.76 -28.99 8.53
N ARG A 695 7.51 -28.20 7.48
CA ARG A 695 7.88 -26.77 7.48
C ARG A 695 7.14 -26.03 8.59
N LEU A 696 7.87 -25.25 9.39
CA LEU A 696 7.28 -24.37 10.40
C LEU A 696 6.36 -23.35 9.72
N SER A 697 5.05 -23.49 9.92
CA SER A 697 4.04 -22.50 9.52
C SER A 697 3.39 -21.95 10.78
N GLY A 698 3.64 -20.68 11.11
CA GLY A 698 3.05 -20.04 12.29
C GLY A 698 4.00 -19.15 13.11
N GLY A 699 5.32 -19.21 12.87
CA GLY A 699 6.24 -18.17 13.35
C GLY A 699 6.41 -17.07 12.31
N SER A 700 6.41 -15.80 12.71
CA SER A 700 6.92 -14.73 11.84
C SER A 700 8.43 -14.88 11.73
N ASP A 701 9.01 -14.66 10.53
CA ASP A 701 10.46 -14.71 10.25
C ASP A 701 11.35 -14.04 11.34
N PRO A 702 10.96 -12.92 11.99
CA PRO A 702 11.75 -12.33 13.08
C PRO A 702 11.86 -13.18 14.36
N THR A 703 11.14 -14.29 14.52
CA THR A 703 11.15 -15.13 15.75
C THR A 703 11.84 -16.49 15.57
N LEU A 704 12.16 -16.91 14.34
CA LEU A 704 12.82 -18.19 14.09
C LEU A 704 14.34 -18.09 14.36
N ARG A 705 14.90 -19.05 15.09
CA ARG A 705 16.32 -19.12 15.46
C ARG A 705 16.89 -20.51 15.26
N PHE A 706 18.17 -20.59 14.90
CA PHE A 706 18.97 -21.82 14.88
C PHE A 706 19.53 -22.12 16.27
N LEU A 707 19.44 -23.38 16.69
CA LEU A 707 19.95 -23.85 17.97
C LEU A 707 21.20 -24.72 17.75
N TRP A 708 22.28 -24.40 18.44
CA TRP A 708 23.56 -25.08 18.38
C TRP A 708 24.03 -25.47 19.78
N LEU A 709 24.36 -26.74 19.97
CA LEU A 709 24.90 -27.23 21.21
C LEU A 709 26.38 -27.56 21.04
N ALA A 710 27.24 -27.15 21.97
CA ALA A 710 28.68 -27.36 21.87
C ALA A 710 29.33 -27.61 23.23
N ARG A 711 30.49 -28.29 23.22
CA ARG A 711 31.28 -28.56 24.44
C ARG A 711 31.90 -27.32 25.09
N SER A 712 32.03 -26.22 24.35
CA SER A 712 32.53 -24.94 24.84
C SER A 712 32.14 -23.80 23.93
N THR A 713 32.23 -22.56 24.41
CA THR A 713 32.05 -21.35 23.60
C THR A 713 33.04 -21.26 22.43
N HIS A 714 34.26 -21.80 22.60
CA HIS A 714 35.28 -21.82 21.54
C HIS A 714 34.83 -22.60 20.31
N ALA A 715 34.15 -23.73 20.50
CA ALA A 715 33.63 -24.57 19.41
C ALA A 715 32.52 -23.89 18.58
N LEU A 716 32.03 -22.72 19.01
CA LEU A 716 31.01 -21.94 18.32
C LEU A 716 31.57 -20.82 17.40
N GLY A 717 32.90 -20.62 17.39
CA GLY A 717 33.54 -19.47 16.74
C GLY A 717 33.12 -19.21 15.28
N ASN A 718 33.00 -20.25 14.47
CA ASN A 718 32.63 -20.13 13.06
C ASN A 718 31.15 -19.73 12.84
N VAL A 719 30.26 -20.00 13.81
CA VAL A 719 28.83 -19.65 13.72
C VAL A 719 28.60 -18.16 14.02
N LEU A 720 29.43 -17.61 14.90
CA LEU A 720 29.33 -16.22 15.36
C LEU A 720 30.05 -15.21 14.43
N ALA A 721 30.87 -15.67 13.48
CA ALA A 721 31.79 -14.83 12.71
C ALA A 721 31.21 -14.11 11.46
N GLY A 722 29.91 -14.17 11.21
CA GLY A 722 29.27 -13.52 10.04
C GLY A 722 29.10 -11.98 10.16
N PRO A 723 29.09 -11.22 9.04
CA PRO A 723 28.82 -9.79 9.05
C PRO A 723 27.32 -9.48 9.26
N GLY A 724 27.02 -8.40 10.00
CA GLY A 724 25.66 -7.84 10.16
C GLY A 724 25.04 -8.01 11.56
N PRO A 725 23.95 -7.28 11.85
CA PRO A 725 23.21 -7.40 13.11
C PRO A 725 22.48 -8.75 13.17
N SER A 726 22.59 -9.42 14.32
CA SER A 726 22.00 -10.73 14.59
C SER A 726 21.45 -10.78 16.01
N PHE A 727 20.49 -11.67 16.24
CA PHE A 727 20.17 -12.13 17.58
C PHE A 727 21.07 -13.31 17.90
N ASP A 728 21.85 -13.21 18.98
CA ASP A 728 22.69 -14.30 19.50
C ASP A 728 22.49 -14.40 21.02
N GLU A 729 21.91 -15.50 21.49
CA GLU A 729 21.77 -15.80 22.92
C GLU A 729 22.64 -17.01 23.25
N ILE A 730 23.51 -16.86 24.25
CA ILE A 730 24.43 -17.91 24.70
C ILE A 730 24.01 -18.32 26.10
N ILE A 731 23.62 -19.59 26.26
CA ILE A 731 23.25 -20.19 27.53
C ILE A 731 24.34 -21.19 27.89
N THR A 732 25.02 -20.94 29.01
CA THR A 732 26.13 -21.77 29.48
C THR A 732 25.70 -22.64 30.66
N GLY A 733 26.33 -23.79 30.79
CA GLY A 733 26.23 -24.65 31.97
C GLY A 733 27.54 -24.64 32.80
N PRO A 734 27.48 -25.08 34.08
CA PRO A 734 28.64 -25.15 34.98
C PRO A 734 29.87 -25.89 34.46
N SER A 735 29.69 -26.94 33.64
CA SER A 735 30.77 -27.74 33.05
C SER A 735 31.42 -27.09 31.81
N GLY A 736 30.87 -25.96 31.35
CA GLY A 736 31.32 -25.27 30.14
C GLY A 736 30.54 -25.63 28.88
N LEU A 737 29.55 -26.52 28.95
CA LEU A 737 28.61 -26.78 27.84
C LEU A 737 27.84 -25.51 27.47
N VAL A 738 27.53 -25.36 26.18
CA VAL A 738 26.90 -24.14 25.66
C VAL A 738 25.81 -24.45 24.66
N LEU A 739 24.64 -23.85 24.87
CA LEU A 739 23.60 -23.69 23.85
C LEU A 739 23.69 -22.27 23.27
N LEU A 740 23.93 -22.18 21.97
CA LEU A 740 23.81 -20.96 21.18
C LEU A 740 22.48 -20.94 20.45
N VAL A 741 21.77 -19.83 20.56
CA VAL A 741 20.54 -19.57 19.84
C VAL A 741 20.70 -18.33 18.98
N THR A 742 20.66 -18.50 17.66
CA THR A 742 21.07 -17.45 16.73
C THR A 742 20.07 -17.23 15.59
N SER A 743 19.93 -15.99 15.12
CA SER A 743 19.23 -15.69 13.86
C SER A 743 20.11 -15.88 12.63
N ARG A 744 21.40 -16.20 12.78
CA ARG A 744 22.35 -16.39 11.68
C ARG A 744 22.07 -17.71 10.98
N ALA A 745 21.91 -17.66 9.65
CA ALA A 745 21.84 -18.86 8.83
C ALA A 745 23.24 -19.48 8.74
N SER A 746 23.35 -20.77 9.02
CA SER A 746 24.58 -21.52 8.73
C SER A 746 24.23 -22.92 8.25
N ASP A 747 24.76 -23.29 7.09
CA ASP A 747 24.86 -24.70 6.68
C ASP A 747 25.91 -25.41 7.58
N PRO A 748 25.66 -26.66 7.98
CA PRO A 748 26.49 -27.39 8.92
C PRO A 748 27.65 -28.05 8.19
N GLU A 749 28.84 -27.47 8.19
CA GLU A 749 30.00 -28.37 8.22
C GLU A 749 30.06 -29.01 9.63
N PRO A 750 30.12 -30.35 9.73
CA PRO A 750 30.24 -31.03 11.00
C PRO A 750 31.59 -30.65 11.63
N VAL A 751 31.54 -29.89 12.73
CA VAL A 751 32.70 -29.59 13.56
C VAL A 751 32.63 -30.53 14.76
N ALA A 752 33.72 -31.27 15.02
CA ALA A 752 33.79 -32.20 16.13
C ALA A 752 33.42 -31.50 17.46
N GLY A 753 32.48 -32.08 18.22
CA GLY A 753 32.03 -31.54 19.51
C GLY A 753 30.93 -30.46 19.44
N ARG A 754 30.25 -30.33 18.30
CA ARG A 754 29.09 -29.44 18.09
C ARG A 754 27.94 -30.19 17.39
N VAL A 755 26.71 -30.00 17.86
CA VAL A 755 25.48 -30.56 17.26
C VAL A 755 24.50 -29.44 16.93
N GLY A 756 23.95 -29.44 15.71
CA GLY A 756 22.88 -28.55 15.30
C GLY A 756 21.51 -29.15 15.62
N LEU A 757 20.69 -28.44 16.39
CA LEU A 757 19.38 -28.94 16.83
C LEU A 757 18.22 -28.47 15.93
N GLY A 758 18.51 -27.71 14.86
CA GLY A 758 17.51 -27.22 13.92
C GLY A 758 17.10 -25.75 14.15
N ARG A 759 16.04 -25.32 13.45
CA ARG A 759 15.52 -23.95 13.48
C ARG A 759 14.13 -23.95 14.09
N LEU A 760 13.87 -23.16 15.15
CA LEU A 760 12.60 -23.11 15.88
C LEU A 760 12.23 -21.67 16.28
N PRO A 761 10.94 -21.37 16.54
CA PRO A 761 10.57 -20.13 17.20
C PRO A 761 11.25 -20.03 18.57
N TRP A 762 11.99 -18.96 18.80
CA TRP A 762 12.69 -18.73 20.06
C TRP A 762 12.58 -17.28 20.48
N THR A 763 12.08 -17.07 21.69
CA THR A 763 12.06 -15.76 22.34
C THR A 763 12.91 -15.81 23.62
N PRO A 764 13.73 -14.78 23.88
CA PRO A 764 14.44 -14.64 25.14
C PRO A 764 13.39 -14.39 26.23
N ARG A 765 13.25 -15.33 27.17
CA ARG A 765 12.37 -15.18 28.33
C ARG A 765 13.10 -15.37 29.67
N THR A 766 14.42 -15.31 29.68
CA THR A 766 15.16 -15.49 30.93
C THR A 766 15.54 -14.14 31.52
N PRO A 767 14.98 -13.70 32.66
CA PRO A 767 15.76 -12.85 33.54
C PRO A 767 16.96 -13.71 33.97
N LEU A 768 18.12 -13.47 33.38
CA LEU A 768 19.38 -13.99 33.91
C LEU A 768 19.59 -13.31 35.26
N VAL A 769 19.11 -13.93 36.34
CA VAL A 769 19.66 -13.65 37.65
C VAL A 769 21.09 -14.18 37.60
N ARG A 770 22.05 -13.29 37.32
CA ARG A 770 23.45 -13.57 37.61
C ARG A 770 23.51 -13.79 39.12
N LEU A 771 23.72 -15.03 39.54
CA LEU A 771 24.29 -15.25 40.86
C LEU A 771 25.72 -14.70 40.76
N GLU A 772 25.93 -13.53 41.36
CA GLU A 772 27.27 -13.04 41.63
C GLU A 772 28.02 -14.11 42.43
N ALA A 773 29.27 -14.35 42.04
CA ALA A 773 30.21 -15.16 42.82
C ALA A 773 30.64 -14.42 44.09
#